data_AF-A0A928GE24-F1
#
_entry.id   AF-A0A928GE24-F1
#
_cell.length_a   1.000
_cell.length_b   1.000
_cell.length_c   1.000
_cell.angle_alpha   90.00
_cell.angle_beta   90.00
_cell.angle_gamma   90.00
#
_symmetry.space_group_name_H-M   'P 1'
#
loop_
_entity.id
_entity.type
_entity.pdbx_description
1 polymer ?
#
loop_
_entity_poly.entity_id
_entity_poly.type
_entity_poly.pdbx_seq_one_letter_code
_entity_poly.pdbx_strand_id
1 'polypeptide(L)'
;MKAFFSSLFLLSCATCFAQEATTGKRISAVEAVRVSTPVGTAPRLPYQLWVEYADGHKAYRQVRWSNSALTTEQEQAAQPVGASYQVEGYIVGDDSTPQGLPIKANVQVVASGYATPAAMPVAQPLPLSDVQLTGDNRLTRNRDIDIDHLLTLDVRQQLYNYRDTYGLPTDGYPVSDGWDSPTTKLKGHGSGHYMSALSLAYASCADPVKRQQLKANLRTMVDELRRCQERTFVYDHTLVRYREARDLAPETELRELQGTWDAFDRYKQDYAHYGYGYLNAIPAQHCALVEMYRPYDNEKWVWAPYYTIHKQLSGLIDIATYVDDRALAKKALLIAKDMGLWVWNRLHYRTFVDAAGTQEERRSRPGNRYEMWNMYIAGEVGGMAEVLARLSTMVNDKEERARLREAATYFDSPAFFEPLKHNIDAIRNRHANQHIPMVTGALALFRAGGDSSYLPLAENFWAHVQGRYRYAMGGVGDDEKFREPYTQMQSMCAAKTPMMNETCCAYNLAKLTRDLNGYHPNDARYMDYYERVLYNQIIGSLRPEPYAVVYQYAVGRDASKPWGNETPQESCCGGTGAENHVKYQEAAYFVGGDTLWVALYLPTIARWKSHGVAIRQDCQWPAERTVITFPEAKQPFTLKLRVPYWATEGFEVRMNGQRITQHSTPCSYLTIQSRNWSASDTLEVVMPYTPHTDFGPDKVNGEWLGARMSGPLVLCTDSTGTVIPDYAADRHITHYFHKNEGDAK
;
A
#
# COMPACT_ATOMS: atom_id res chain seq x y z
N MET A 1 37.21 23.34 -2.24
CA MET A 1 36.21 24.01 -3.11
C MET A 1 34.81 23.53 -2.72
N LYS A 2 34.27 24.10 -1.64
CA LYS A 2 32.99 23.75 -1.01
C LYS A 2 32.38 25.07 -0.53
N ALA A 3 31.72 25.82 -1.42
CA ALA A 3 30.86 26.97 -1.11
C ALA A 3 30.56 27.74 -2.40
N PHE A 4 29.79 27.17 -3.34
CA PHE A 4 29.24 27.98 -4.45
C PHE A 4 27.92 27.47 -5.06
N PHE A 5 27.29 26.43 -4.50
CA PHE A 5 26.07 25.83 -5.10
C PHE A 5 24.78 25.96 -4.28
N SER A 6 24.77 26.64 -3.13
CA SER A 6 23.58 26.72 -2.26
C SER A 6 22.70 27.97 -2.46
N SER A 7 23.09 28.90 -3.35
CA SER A 7 22.52 30.27 -3.32
C SER A 7 21.60 30.63 -4.49
N LEU A 8 21.35 29.72 -5.45
CA LEU A 8 20.43 29.97 -6.57
C LEU A 8 19.04 29.33 -6.42
N PHE A 9 18.83 28.44 -5.44
CA PHE A 9 17.55 27.73 -5.25
C PHE A 9 16.55 28.46 -4.34
N LEU A 10 16.99 29.48 -3.60
CA LEU A 10 16.16 30.16 -2.59
C LEU A 10 15.44 31.42 -3.11
N LEU A 11 15.78 31.93 -4.30
CA LEU A 11 15.28 33.24 -4.75
C LEU A 11 14.06 33.22 -5.68
N SER A 12 13.59 32.08 -6.17
CA SER A 12 12.39 32.03 -7.05
C SER A 12 11.11 31.51 -6.39
N CYS A 13 11.16 31.07 -5.13
CA CYS A 13 9.98 30.63 -4.37
C CYS A 13 9.54 31.59 -3.25
N ALA A 14 10.31 32.66 -2.98
CA ALA A 14 10.16 33.46 -1.76
C ALA A 14 9.38 34.78 -1.93
N THR A 15 8.89 35.11 -3.13
CA THR A 15 8.22 36.41 -3.37
C THR A 15 6.94 36.24 -4.18
N CYS A 16 5.93 35.59 -3.58
CA CYS A 16 4.52 35.76 -3.94
C CYS A 16 3.57 35.16 -2.87
N PHE A 17 3.90 35.28 -1.58
CA PHE A 17 2.88 35.11 -0.54
C PHE A 17 2.29 36.47 -0.23
N ALA A 18 1.40 36.93 -1.12
CA ALA A 18 0.45 37.95 -0.73
C ALA A 18 -0.46 37.33 0.34
N GLN A 19 -0.62 38.02 1.46
CA GLN A 19 -1.61 37.77 2.50
C GLN A 19 -3.00 37.59 1.87
N GLU A 20 -3.44 36.36 1.64
CA GLU A 20 -4.86 36.06 1.51
C GLU A 20 -5.39 35.79 2.91
N ALA A 21 -5.91 36.85 3.54
CA ALA A 21 -6.79 36.69 4.67
C ALA A 21 -7.88 35.67 4.29
N THR A 22 -7.94 34.53 4.99
CA THR A 22 -9.09 33.63 4.99
C THR A 22 -10.28 34.31 5.69
N THR A 23 -10.70 35.48 5.23
CA THR A 23 -12.09 35.89 5.37
C THR A 23 -12.90 34.87 4.59
N GLY A 24 -13.55 33.96 5.31
CA GLY A 24 -14.09 32.70 4.79
C GLY A 24 -14.82 32.87 3.46
N LYS A 25 -14.24 32.30 2.40
CA LYS A 25 -14.92 32.13 1.12
C LYS A 25 -16.19 31.33 1.40
N ARG A 26 -17.35 31.97 1.29
CA ARG A 26 -18.66 31.34 1.52
C ARG A 26 -18.96 30.40 0.37
N ILE A 27 -19.26 29.15 0.66
CA ILE A 27 -19.75 28.19 -0.34
C ILE A 27 -21.13 28.68 -0.82
N SER A 28 -21.27 28.89 -2.12
CA SER A 28 -22.51 29.34 -2.77
C SER A 28 -23.29 28.18 -3.39
N ALA A 29 -22.61 27.13 -3.83
CA ALA A 29 -23.24 25.92 -4.38
C ALA A 29 -22.42 24.65 -4.08
N VAL A 30 -23.13 23.53 -3.98
CA VAL A 30 -22.57 22.18 -3.81
C VAL A 30 -23.25 21.26 -4.82
N GLU A 31 -22.48 20.35 -5.42
CA GLU A 31 -23.01 19.31 -6.29
C GLU A 31 -24.08 18.46 -5.59
N ALA A 32 -25.21 18.22 -6.27
CA ALA A 32 -26.29 17.40 -5.71
C ALA A 32 -25.89 15.92 -5.68
N VAL A 33 -26.10 15.26 -4.54
CA VAL A 33 -25.74 13.85 -4.36
C VAL A 33 -26.96 12.96 -4.59
N ARG A 34 -26.87 12.10 -5.61
CA ARG A 34 -27.87 11.07 -5.93
C ARG A 34 -27.15 9.74 -6.09
N VAL A 35 -27.54 8.73 -5.32
CA VAL A 35 -26.86 7.42 -5.30
C VAL A 35 -27.90 6.33 -5.47
N SER A 36 -27.63 5.39 -6.37
CA SER A 36 -28.34 4.11 -6.42
C SER A 36 -27.54 3.06 -5.66
N THR A 37 -28.18 2.37 -4.72
CA THR A 37 -27.56 1.29 -3.95
C THR A 37 -28.29 -0.03 -4.20
N PRO A 38 -27.60 -1.14 -4.47
CA PRO A 38 -28.23 -2.45 -4.53
C PRO A 38 -28.88 -2.84 -3.20
N VAL A 39 -29.97 -3.60 -3.27
CA VAL A 39 -30.56 -4.24 -2.08
C VAL A 39 -29.50 -5.09 -1.35
N GLY A 40 -29.53 -5.08 -0.01
CA GLY A 40 -28.54 -5.77 0.80
C GLY A 40 -27.21 -5.01 0.95
N THR A 41 -27.11 -3.76 0.48
CA THR A 41 -25.86 -2.97 0.51
C THR A 41 -26.12 -1.55 1.02
N ALA A 42 -25.29 -1.08 1.94
CA ALA A 42 -25.30 0.31 2.37
C ALA A 42 -24.83 1.25 1.22
N PRO A 43 -25.31 2.49 1.15
CA PRO A 43 -25.03 3.37 0.01
C PRO A 43 -23.56 3.78 -0.09
N ARG A 44 -22.99 3.71 -1.30
CA ARG A 44 -21.66 4.26 -1.61
C ARG A 44 -21.72 5.78 -1.73
N LEU A 45 -21.47 6.48 -0.64
CA LEU A 45 -21.50 7.95 -0.58
C LEU A 45 -20.13 8.56 -0.94
N PRO A 46 -20.08 9.67 -1.70
CA PRO A 46 -18.81 10.31 -2.08
C PRO A 46 -18.12 10.94 -0.86
N TYR A 47 -16.80 10.74 -0.73
CA TYR A 47 -16.02 11.32 0.36
C TYR A 47 -15.61 12.78 0.13
N GLN A 48 -15.77 13.28 -1.10
CA GLN A 48 -15.52 14.67 -1.47
C GLN A 48 -16.54 15.13 -2.50
N LEU A 49 -16.90 16.41 -2.47
CA LEU A 49 -17.83 17.03 -3.41
C LEU A 49 -17.23 18.28 -4.03
N TRP A 50 -17.60 18.53 -5.28
CA TRP A 50 -17.27 19.76 -5.96
C TRP A 50 -18.13 20.90 -5.40
N VAL A 51 -17.48 21.98 -4.97
CA VAL A 51 -18.13 23.18 -4.43
C VAL A 51 -17.75 24.40 -5.25
N GLU A 52 -18.67 25.36 -5.32
CA GLU A 52 -18.44 26.69 -5.85
C GLU A 52 -18.53 27.70 -4.70
N TYR A 53 -17.58 28.62 -4.66
CA TYR A 53 -17.53 29.72 -3.71
C TYR A 53 -18.18 30.97 -4.30
N ALA A 54 -18.58 31.90 -3.44
CA ALA A 54 -19.23 33.15 -3.85
C ALA A 54 -18.35 34.05 -4.75
N ASP A 55 -17.03 33.87 -4.73
CA ASP A 55 -16.06 34.55 -5.61
C ASP A 55 -15.85 33.84 -6.97
N GLY A 56 -16.59 32.75 -7.22
CA GLY A 56 -16.49 31.93 -8.43
C GLY A 56 -15.37 30.88 -8.40
N HIS A 57 -14.54 30.83 -7.35
CA HIS A 57 -13.57 29.77 -7.17
C HIS A 57 -14.26 28.41 -7.00
N LYS A 58 -13.61 27.32 -7.44
CA LYS A 58 -14.16 25.97 -7.37
C LYS A 58 -13.11 24.97 -6.91
N ALA A 59 -13.50 24.04 -6.05
CA ALA A 59 -12.60 23.03 -5.53
C ALA A 59 -13.37 21.81 -5.01
N TYR A 60 -12.66 20.71 -4.79
CA TYR A 60 -13.18 19.59 -3.99
C TYR A 60 -13.10 19.91 -2.49
N ARG A 61 -14.14 19.53 -1.74
CA ARG A 61 -14.15 19.57 -0.27
C ARG A 61 -14.56 18.22 0.31
N GLN A 62 -13.91 17.84 1.42
CA GLN A 62 -14.24 16.61 2.14
C GLN A 62 -15.67 16.66 2.71
N VAL A 63 -16.29 15.49 2.75
CA VAL A 63 -17.64 15.29 3.30
C VAL A 63 -17.59 14.33 4.47
N ARG A 64 -18.27 14.70 5.55
CA ARG A 64 -18.60 13.82 6.66
C ARG A 64 -20.07 13.43 6.59
N TRP A 65 -20.36 12.14 6.39
CA TRP A 65 -21.73 11.61 6.38
C TRP A 65 -22.16 11.12 7.78
N SER A 66 -23.43 11.31 8.12
CA SER A 66 -24.00 10.97 9.43
C SER A 66 -24.30 9.48 9.62
N ASN A 67 -24.06 8.64 8.60
CA ASN A 67 -24.39 7.21 8.63
C ASN A 67 -23.23 6.30 9.09
N SER A 68 -22.17 6.82 9.72
CA SER A 68 -21.00 5.98 10.10
C SER A 68 -21.25 5.03 11.28
N ALA A 69 -22.40 5.11 11.94
CA ALA A 69 -22.80 4.13 12.96
C ALA A 69 -23.12 2.77 12.31
N LEU A 70 -22.56 1.70 12.85
CA LEU A 70 -22.71 0.35 12.28
C LEU A 70 -24.18 -0.07 12.14
N THR A 71 -25.00 0.22 13.15
CA THR A 71 -26.44 -0.08 13.14
C THR A 71 -27.16 0.65 12.01
N THR A 72 -26.81 1.92 11.76
CA THR A 72 -27.39 2.70 10.66
C THR A 72 -27.03 2.12 9.29
N GLU A 73 -25.80 1.69 9.07
CA GLU A 73 -25.40 1.05 7.80
C GLU A 73 -26.11 -0.28 7.58
N GLN A 74 -26.27 -1.07 8.65
CA GLN A 74 -27.02 -2.33 8.61
C GLN A 74 -28.50 -2.11 8.29
N GLU A 75 -29.14 -1.11 8.91
CA GLU A 75 -30.52 -0.71 8.61
C GLU A 75 -30.68 -0.21 7.17
N GLN A 76 -29.68 0.51 6.65
CA GLN A 76 -29.64 0.97 5.25
C GLN A 76 -29.49 -0.19 4.27
N ALA A 77 -28.63 -1.16 4.57
CA ALA A 77 -28.46 -2.37 3.77
C ALA A 77 -29.72 -3.25 3.75
N ALA A 78 -30.51 -3.24 4.83
CA ALA A 78 -31.76 -3.99 4.96
C ALA A 78 -32.96 -3.37 4.21
N GLN A 79 -32.81 -2.17 3.63
CA GLN A 79 -33.90 -1.51 2.92
C GLN A 79 -34.34 -2.31 1.67
N PRO A 80 -35.66 -2.40 1.39
CA PRO A 80 -36.16 -3.16 0.26
C PRO A 80 -35.94 -2.41 -1.06
N VAL A 81 -35.95 -3.17 -2.17
CA VAL A 81 -35.94 -2.60 -3.53
C VAL A 81 -37.07 -1.58 -3.70
N GLY A 82 -36.76 -0.44 -4.31
CA GLY A 82 -37.70 0.66 -4.53
C GLY A 82 -37.79 1.65 -3.37
N ALA A 83 -37.22 1.34 -2.20
CA ALA A 83 -37.11 2.31 -1.11
C ALA A 83 -36.28 3.53 -1.55
N SER A 84 -36.67 4.70 -1.06
CA SER A 84 -35.94 5.94 -1.25
C SER A 84 -35.84 6.69 0.07
N TYR A 85 -34.64 7.15 0.42
CA TYR A 85 -34.38 7.83 1.68
C TYR A 85 -33.26 8.87 1.50
N GLN A 86 -33.08 9.72 2.52
CA GLN A 86 -32.01 10.70 2.54
C GLN A 86 -30.97 10.35 3.59
N VAL A 87 -29.70 10.57 3.26
CA VAL A 87 -28.60 10.54 4.23
C VAL A 87 -28.08 11.95 4.40
N GLU A 88 -28.01 12.41 5.65
CA GLU A 88 -27.45 13.72 5.99
C GLU A 88 -25.92 13.67 6.03
N GLY A 89 -25.30 14.78 5.66
CA GLY A 89 -23.86 14.96 5.75
C GLY A 89 -23.47 16.43 5.84
N TYR A 90 -22.18 16.69 5.96
CA TYR A 90 -21.62 18.03 6.15
C TYR A 90 -20.35 18.21 5.34
N ILE A 91 -20.22 19.37 4.67
CA ILE A 91 -18.93 19.80 4.10
C ILE A 91 -18.05 20.29 5.26
N VAL A 92 -16.91 19.63 5.41
CA VAL A 92 -15.93 19.86 6.48
C VAL A 92 -15.22 21.19 6.29
N GLY A 93 -14.94 21.93 7.37
CA GLY A 93 -14.19 23.20 7.36
C GLY A 93 -15.03 24.46 7.11
N ASP A 94 -16.35 24.32 7.00
CA ASP A 94 -17.31 25.43 6.95
C ASP A 94 -17.90 25.70 8.35
N ASP A 95 -18.27 26.95 8.66
CA ASP A 95 -18.77 27.34 9.99
C ASP A 95 -20.25 27.73 10.01
N SER A 96 -21.00 27.41 8.95
CA SER A 96 -22.46 27.65 8.92
C SER A 96 -23.22 26.87 10.00
N THR A 97 -22.71 25.71 10.43
CA THR A 97 -23.16 24.98 11.62
C THR A 97 -21.95 24.45 12.41
N PRO A 98 -22.14 23.99 13.67
CA PRO A 98 -21.06 23.35 14.42
C PRO A 98 -20.40 22.17 13.69
N GLN A 99 -21.13 21.46 12.82
CA GLN A 99 -20.67 20.28 12.10
C GLN A 99 -20.14 20.56 10.68
N GLY A 100 -20.35 21.76 10.13
CA GLY A 100 -20.01 22.10 8.73
C GLY A 100 -21.21 22.62 7.92
N LEU A 101 -21.08 22.69 6.59
CA LEU A 101 -22.20 23.06 5.71
C LEU A 101 -23.12 21.84 5.50
N PRO A 102 -24.39 21.88 5.91
CA PRO A 102 -25.29 20.74 5.78
C PRO A 102 -25.59 20.41 4.31
N ILE A 103 -25.56 19.12 3.99
CA ILE A 103 -25.90 18.57 2.67
C ILE A 103 -26.73 17.29 2.83
N LYS A 104 -27.32 16.83 1.72
CA LYS A 104 -28.10 15.58 1.70
C LYS A 104 -27.78 14.75 0.47
N ALA A 105 -27.67 13.44 0.66
CA ALA A 105 -27.67 12.46 -0.41
C ALA A 105 -29.07 11.85 -0.56
N ASN A 106 -29.59 11.81 -1.78
CA ASN A 106 -30.81 11.07 -2.09
C ASN A 106 -30.42 9.66 -2.54
N VAL A 107 -30.84 8.66 -1.78
CA VAL A 107 -30.53 7.26 -2.02
C VAL A 107 -31.76 6.54 -2.57
N GLN A 108 -31.56 5.79 -3.64
CA GLN A 108 -32.56 4.89 -4.21
C GLN A 108 -32.06 3.44 -4.14
N VAL A 109 -32.86 2.54 -3.58
CA VAL A 109 -32.53 1.11 -3.53
C VAL A 109 -32.98 0.43 -4.81
N VAL A 110 -32.05 -0.23 -5.50
CA VAL A 110 -32.28 -0.89 -6.78
C VAL A 110 -32.07 -2.40 -6.68
N ALA A 111 -32.72 -3.15 -7.58
CA ALA A 111 -32.61 -4.62 -7.60
C ALA A 111 -31.26 -5.10 -8.18
N SER A 112 -30.68 -4.35 -9.11
CA SER A 112 -29.42 -4.72 -9.77
C SER A 112 -28.22 -4.50 -8.85
N GLY A 113 -27.34 -5.50 -8.77
CA GLY A 113 -26.03 -5.36 -8.12
C GLY A 113 -25.13 -4.35 -8.84
N TYR A 114 -24.02 -3.98 -8.20
CA TYR A 114 -22.99 -3.17 -8.86
C TYR A 114 -22.42 -3.93 -10.06
N ALA A 115 -22.23 -3.21 -11.18
CA ALA A 115 -21.55 -3.77 -12.33
C ALA A 115 -20.11 -4.14 -11.93
N THR A 116 -19.80 -5.43 -11.96
CA THR A 116 -18.45 -5.92 -11.68
C THR A 116 -17.73 -6.14 -13.01
N PRO A 117 -16.61 -5.46 -13.29
CA PRO A 117 -15.83 -5.67 -14.51
C PRO A 117 -15.28 -7.11 -14.59
N ALA A 118 -14.66 -7.45 -15.72
CA ALA A 118 -13.95 -8.72 -15.85
C ALA A 118 -12.79 -8.82 -14.85
N ALA A 119 -12.39 -10.06 -14.51
CA ALA A 119 -11.25 -10.32 -13.63
C ALA A 119 -9.94 -9.70 -14.13
N MET A 120 -9.76 -9.60 -15.45
CA MET A 120 -8.61 -8.93 -16.05
C MET A 120 -8.79 -7.40 -15.97
N PRO A 121 -7.79 -6.66 -15.46
CA PRO A 121 -7.85 -5.21 -15.40
C PRO A 121 -7.85 -4.58 -16.80
N VAL A 122 -8.50 -3.42 -16.93
CA VAL A 122 -8.60 -2.65 -18.18
C VAL A 122 -7.23 -2.07 -18.58
N ALA A 123 -6.43 -1.67 -17.59
CA ALA A 123 -5.07 -1.20 -17.78
C ALA A 123 -4.13 -1.81 -16.73
N GLN A 124 -2.85 -1.92 -17.08
CA GLN A 124 -1.79 -2.39 -16.19
C GLN A 124 -0.67 -1.36 -16.12
N PRO A 125 0.01 -1.21 -14.97
CA PRO A 125 1.20 -0.39 -14.91
C PRO A 125 2.27 -0.93 -15.86
N LEU A 126 3.06 -0.06 -16.47
CA LEU A 126 4.27 -0.52 -17.15
C LEU A 126 5.19 -1.25 -16.15
N PRO A 127 5.90 -2.31 -16.57
CA PRO A 127 6.86 -2.98 -15.69
C PRO A 127 7.87 -1.99 -15.12
N LEU A 128 8.26 -2.18 -13.86
CA LEU A 128 9.20 -1.27 -13.17
C LEU A 128 10.53 -1.11 -13.95
N SER A 129 11.03 -2.19 -14.54
CA SER A 129 12.24 -2.21 -15.37
C SER A 129 12.10 -1.51 -16.72
N ASP A 130 10.88 -1.15 -17.11
CA ASP A 130 10.56 -0.41 -18.33
C ASP A 130 10.33 1.09 -18.09
N VAL A 131 10.49 1.57 -16.84
CA VAL A 131 10.36 2.98 -16.48
C VAL A 131 11.58 3.41 -15.66
N GLN A 132 12.35 4.35 -16.19
CA GLN A 132 13.54 4.90 -15.55
C GLN A 132 13.29 6.32 -15.06
N LEU A 133 13.54 6.60 -13.78
CA LEU A 133 13.62 7.96 -13.24
C LEU A 133 14.90 8.67 -13.72
N THR A 134 14.76 9.95 -14.06
CA THR A 134 15.84 10.80 -14.59
C THR A 134 15.93 12.13 -13.82
N GLY A 135 16.98 12.90 -14.09
CA GLY A 135 17.25 14.19 -13.44
C GLY A 135 17.91 14.07 -12.07
N ASP A 136 18.45 15.18 -11.58
CA ASP A 136 18.97 15.31 -10.22
C ASP A 136 17.89 15.93 -9.32
N ASN A 137 17.17 15.08 -8.59
CA ASN A 137 16.06 15.48 -7.73
C ASN A 137 15.93 14.50 -6.55
N ARG A 138 14.99 14.76 -5.64
CA ARG A 138 14.81 13.92 -4.44
C ARG A 138 14.50 12.46 -4.77
N LEU A 139 13.79 12.16 -5.87
CA LEU A 139 13.43 10.79 -6.23
C LEU A 139 14.67 9.96 -6.60
N THR A 140 15.52 10.50 -7.48
CA THR A 140 16.75 9.82 -7.91
C THR A 140 17.77 9.75 -6.78
N ARG A 141 17.90 10.81 -5.97
CA ARG A 141 18.75 10.81 -4.77
C ARG A 141 18.32 9.76 -3.75
N ASN A 142 17.04 9.73 -3.35
CA ASN A 142 16.53 8.75 -2.41
C ASN A 142 16.73 7.32 -2.92
N ARG A 143 16.42 7.06 -4.20
CA ARG A 143 16.66 5.75 -4.83
C ARG A 143 18.13 5.34 -4.74
N ASP A 144 19.02 6.23 -5.14
CA ASP A 144 20.45 5.89 -5.22
C ASP A 144 21.06 5.69 -3.83
N ILE A 145 20.61 6.47 -2.83
CA ILE A 145 20.98 6.31 -1.41
C ILE A 145 20.49 4.97 -0.85
N ASP A 146 19.24 4.60 -1.15
CA ASP A 146 18.67 3.31 -0.70
C ASP A 146 19.38 2.12 -1.36
N ILE A 147 19.67 2.19 -2.68
CA ILE A 147 20.47 1.18 -3.38
C ILE A 147 21.86 1.05 -2.75
N ASP A 148 22.53 2.17 -2.47
CA ASP A 148 23.86 2.17 -1.87
C ASP A 148 23.83 1.56 -0.47
N HIS A 149 22.84 1.93 0.33
CA HIS A 149 22.63 1.38 1.65
C HIS A 149 22.38 -0.14 1.63
N LEU A 150 21.47 -0.61 0.77
CA LEU A 150 21.18 -2.05 0.60
C LEU A 150 22.42 -2.88 0.25
N LEU A 151 23.37 -2.29 -0.49
CA LEU A 151 24.64 -2.92 -0.85
C LEU A 151 25.65 -2.96 0.31
N THR A 152 25.47 -2.15 1.36
CA THR A 152 26.29 -2.21 2.57
C THR A 152 25.86 -3.33 3.53
N LEU A 153 24.61 -3.80 3.42
CA LEU A 153 24.06 -4.81 4.32
C LEU A 153 24.70 -6.19 4.07
N ASP A 154 25.10 -6.86 5.15
CA ASP A 154 25.71 -8.18 5.07
C ASP A 154 24.63 -9.26 4.80
N VAL A 155 24.63 -9.81 3.58
CA VAL A 155 23.73 -10.91 3.18
C VAL A 155 23.81 -12.12 4.12
N ARG A 156 24.95 -12.34 4.79
CA ARG A 156 25.09 -13.43 5.77
C ARG A 156 24.25 -13.18 7.01
N GLN A 157 24.10 -11.94 7.46
CA GLN A 157 23.26 -11.64 8.62
C GLN A 157 21.80 -12.04 8.36
N GLN A 158 21.31 -11.80 7.13
CA GLN A 158 19.96 -12.19 6.67
C GLN A 158 19.76 -13.72 6.61
N LEU A 159 20.84 -14.49 6.58
CA LEU A 159 20.81 -15.96 6.53
C LEU A 159 21.01 -16.62 7.90
N TYR A 160 21.38 -15.86 8.93
CA TYR A 160 21.73 -16.40 10.25
C TYR A 160 20.62 -17.29 10.83
N ASN A 161 19.39 -16.77 10.93
CA ASN A 161 18.29 -17.51 11.57
C ASN A 161 17.83 -18.72 10.75
N TYR A 162 17.93 -18.67 9.43
CA TYR A 162 17.66 -19.85 8.61
C TYR A 162 18.68 -20.94 8.94
N ARG A 163 19.97 -20.59 9.02
CA ARG A 163 20.99 -21.59 9.35
C ARG A 163 20.80 -22.20 10.74
N ASP A 164 20.45 -21.39 11.74
CA ASP A 164 20.08 -21.87 13.08
C ASP A 164 18.89 -22.85 13.03
N THR A 165 17.80 -22.47 12.36
CA THR A 165 16.57 -23.27 12.27
C THR A 165 16.71 -24.53 11.41
N TYR A 166 17.66 -24.59 10.48
CA TYR A 166 17.89 -25.77 9.65
C TYR A 166 19.15 -26.52 10.04
N GLY A 167 19.71 -26.31 11.24
CA GLY A 167 20.87 -27.05 11.75
C GLY A 167 22.11 -26.95 10.85
N LEU A 168 22.32 -25.77 10.26
CA LEU A 168 23.53 -25.42 9.49
C LEU A 168 24.47 -24.57 10.37
N PRO A 169 25.80 -24.66 10.21
CA PRO A 169 26.74 -23.88 11.04
C PRO A 169 26.54 -22.37 10.89
N THR A 170 26.51 -21.62 11.97
CA THR A 170 26.39 -20.15 11.95
C THR A 170 27.75 -19.44 12.04
N ASP A 171 28.86 -20.19 12.03
CA ASP A 171 30.22 -19.64 12.07
C ASP A 171 30.47 -18.66 10.91
N GLY A 172 30.87 -17.43 11.26
CA GLY A 172 31.12 -16.37 10.27
C GLY A 172 29.86 -15.69 9.70
N TYR A 173 28.68 -15.97 10.26
CA TYR A 173 27.43 -15.26 9.98
C TYR A 173 27.15 -14.31 11.17
N PRO A 174 27.08 -12.98 10.95
CA PRO A 174 26.69 -12.06 12.01
C PRO A 174 25.30 -12.42 12.56
N VAL A 175 25.13 -12.29 13.88
CA VAL A 175 23.83 -12.54 14.52
C VAL A 175 22.83 -11.51 14.01
N SER A 176 21.63 -11.98 13.65
CA SER A 176 20.55 -11.08 13.25
C SER A 176 20.10 -10.21 14.43
N ASP A 177 19.67 -8.99 14.13
CA ASP A 177 19.21 -7.99 15.09
C ASP A 177 17.74 -7.59 14.81
N GLY A 178 17.28 -6.57 15.52
CA GLY A 178 15.92 -6.06 15.36
C GLY A 178 14.85 -7.09 15.73
N TRP A 179 13.77 -7.09 14.96
CA TRP A 179 12.69 -8.06 15.07
C TRP A 179 13.01 -9.40 14.36
N ASP A 180 14.13 -9.49 13.64
CA ASP A 180 14.72 -10.78 13.27
C ASP A 180 15.71 -11.32 14.32
N SER A 181 15.88 -10.68 15.49
CA SER A 181 16.82 -11.19 16.50
C SER A 181 16.47 -12.62 16.95
N PRO A 182 17.45 -13.41 17.44
CA PRO A 182 17.19 -14.75 17.96
C PRO A 182 16.14 -14.79 19.09
N THR A 183 15.94 -13.69 19.80
CA THR A 183 14.96 -13.50 20.89
C THR A 183 13.58 -13.00 20.43
N THR A 184 13.35 -12.92 19.12
CA THR A 184 12.08 -12.48 18.54
C THR A 184 11.46 -13.56 17.65
N LYS A 185 10.16 -13.81 17.81
CA LYS A 185 9.43 -14.85 17.06
C LYS A 185 8.93 -14.41 15.69
N LEU A 186 9.20 -13.17 15.27
CA LEU A 186 8.90 -12.65 13.93
C LEU A 186 10.04 -12.90 12.92
N LYS A 187 11.10 -13.60 13.34
CA LYS A 187 12.33 -13.75 12.54
C LYS A 187 12.12 -14.26 11.12
N GLY A 188 12.93 -13.73 10.22
CA GLY A 188 12.90 -13.93 8.78
C GLY A 188 12.07 -12.88 8.04
N HIS A 189 11.25 -12.08 8.73
CA HIS A 189 10.42 -11.07 8.07
C HIS A 189 11.28 -10.02 7.36
N GLY A 190 12.36 -9.57 8.03
CA GLY A 190 13.30 -8.59 7.49
C GLY A 190 14.05 -9.16 6.29
N SER A 191 14.47 -10.43 6.38
CA SER A 191 15.11 -11.15 5.28
C SER A 191 14.22 -11.27 4.03
N GLY A 192 12.91 -11.45 4.22
CA GLY A 192 11.93 -11.44 3.13
C GLY A 192 11.82 -10.07 2.45
N HIS A 193 11.70 -9.01 3.25
CA HIS A 193 11.72 -7.63 2.75
C HIS A 193 13.02 -7.28 2.04
N TYR A 194 14.17 -7.72 2.56
CA TYR A 194 15.48 -7.53 1.94
C TYR A 194 15.52 -8.12 0.53
N MET A 195 14.97 -9.32 0.31
CA MET A 195 14.89 -9.91 -1.04
C MET A 195 14.00 -9.09 -1.99
N SER A 196 12.85 -8.60 -1.52
CA SER A 196 11.97 -7.72 -2.32
C SER A 196 12.67 -6.40 -2.65
N ALA A 197 13.30 -5.75 -1.65
CA ALA A 197 14.05 -4.51 -1.81
C ALA A 197 15.19 -4.65 -2.83
N LEU A 198 16.02 -5.69 -2.72
CA LEU A 198 17.08 -5.99 -3.70
C LEU A 198 16.52 -6.24 -5.12
N SER A 199 15.37 -6.90 -5.24
CA SER A 199 14.75 -7.20 -6.54
C SER A 199 14.18 -5.94 -7.21
N LEU A 200 13.55 -5.07 -6.42
CA LEU A 200 13.04 -3.78 -6.88
C LEU A 200 14.19 -2.83 -7.24
N ALA A 201 15.23 -2.78 -6.41
CA ALA A 201 16.48 -2.09 -6.69
C ALA A 201 17.12 -2.60 -7.99
N TYR A 202 17.18 -3.92 -8.21
CA TYR A 202 17.71 -4.51 -9.44
C TYR A 202 16.95 -4.06 -10.69
N ALA A 203 15.63 -3.88 -10.58
CA ALA A 203 14.77 -3.42 -11.67
C ALA A 203 14.94 -1.92 -11.97
N SER A 204 15.19 -1.09 -10.96
CA SER A 204 15.25 0.36 -11.10
C SER A 204 16.67 0.94 -11.18
N CYS A 205 17.70 0.13 -10.89
CA CYS A 205 19.10 0.54 -10.90
C CYS A 205 19.62 0.72 -12.33
N ALA A 206 20.10 1.93 -12.64
CA ALA A 206 20.73 2.25 -13.91
C ALA A 206 22.23 1.90 -13.95
N ASP A 207 22.89 1.77 -12.79
CA ASP A 207 24.31 1.46 -12.68
C ASP A 207 24.55 -0.05 -12.86
N PRO A 208 25.25 -0.48 -13.92
CA PRO A 208 25.46 -1.90 -14.21
C PRO A 208 26.31 -2.62 -13.15
N VAL A 209 27.22 -1.92 -12.45
CA VAL A 209 28.06 -2.51 -11.40
C VAL A 209 27.22 -2.79 -10.17
N LYS A 210 26.48 -1.78 -9.69
CA LYS A 210 25.55 -1.94 -8.55
C LYS A 210 24.50 -3.01 -8.85
N ARG A 211 23.92 -2.99 -10.06
CA ARG A 211 22.96 -4.00 -10.51
C ARG A 211 23.54 -5.43 -10.46
N GLN A 212 24.81 -5.61 -10.83
CA GLN A 212 25.48 -6.90 -10.71
C GLN A 212 25.72 -7.34 -9.25
N GLN A 213 26.03 -6.40 -8.34
CA GLN A 213 26.19 -6.68 -6.91
C GLN A 213 24.86 -7.07 -6.26
N LEU A 214 23.77 -6.35 -6.55
CA LEU A 214 22.42 -6.69 -6.10
C LEU A 214 22.04 -8.12 -6.50
N LYS A 215 22.30 -8.49 -7.76
CA LYS A 215 22.06 -9.85 -8.26
C LYS A 215 22.90 -10.90 -7.55
N ALA A 216 24.15 -10.58 -7.18
CA ALA A 216 25.01 -11.51 -6.44
C ALA A 216 24.43 -11.80 -5.05
N ASN A 217 23.97 -10.77 -4.32
CA ASN A 217 23.33 -10.95 -3.03
C ASN A 217 22.02 -11.76 -3.14
N LEU A 218 21.19 -11.47 -4.14
CA LEU A 218 19.97 -12.26 -4.42
C LEU A 218 20.29 -13.74 -4.72
N ARG A 219 21.36 -14.00 -5.47
CA ARG A 219 21.80 -15.38 -5.76
C ARG A 219 22.22 -16.11 -4.48
N THR A 220 23.01 -15.46 -3.62
CA THR A 220 23.41 -16.03 -2.32
C THR A 220 22.20 -16.35 -1.46
N MET A 221 21.22 -15.45 -1.37
CA MET A 221 19.97 -15.70 -0.65
C MET A 221 19.24 -16.94 -1.20
N VAL A 222 18.99 -16.98 -2.51
CA VAL A 222 18.21 -18.07 -3.14
C VAL A 222 18.92 -19.42 -3.03
N ASP A 223 20.24 -19.46 -3.18
CA ASP A 223 21.02 -20.70 -3.08
C ASP A 223 21.01 -21.26 -1.64
N GLU A 224 21.22 -20.42 -0.63
CA GLU A 224 21.20 -20.83 0.77
C GLU A 224 19.78 -21.18 1.26
N LEU A 225 18.77 -20.41 0.85
CA LEU A 225 17.37 -20.73 1.16
C LEU A 225 16.93 -22.06 0.53
N ARG A 226 17.36 -22.35 -0.70
CA ARG A 226 17.08 -23.66 -1.31
C ARG A 226 17.73 -24.80 -0.52
N ARG A 227 18.98 -24.62 -0.11
CA ARG A 227 19.71 -25.61 0.71
C ARG A 227 18.97 -25.89 2.03
N CYS A 228 18.42 -24.86 2.67
CA CYS A 228 17.58 -25.01 3.87
C CYS A 228 16.29 -25.78 3.56
N GLN A 229 15.56 -25.38 2.53
CA GLN A 229 14.29 -26.00 2.14
C GLN A 229 14.44 -27.50 1.84
N GLU A 230 15.51 -27.90 1.15
CA GLU A 230 15.77 -29.30 0.79
C GLU A 230 15.99 -30.22 2.00
N ARG A 231 16.34 -29.69 3.18
CA ARG A 231 16.42 -30.49 4.43
C ARG A 231 15.06 -30.98 4.92
N THR A 232 13.97 -30.40 4.41
CA THR A 232 12.60 -30.83 4.72
C THR A 232 12.12 -31.98 3.83
N PHE A 233 12.91 -32.38 2.83
CA PHE A 233 12.52 -33.39 1.82
C PHE A 233 12.78 -34.80 2.33
N VAL A 234 11.98 -35.22 3.31
CA VAL A 234 12.11 -36.53 3.96
C VAL A 234 11.10 -37.50 3.35
N TYR A 235 11.59 -38.54 2.68
CA TYR A 235 10.75 -39.61 2.16
C TYR A 235 10.34 -40.56 3.29
N ASP A 236 9.04 -40.76 3.47
CA ASP A 236 8.52 -41.71 4.45
C ASP A 236 8.13 -43.01 3.75
N HIS A 237 8.87 -44.08 4.04
CA HIS A 237 8.65 -45.40 3.43
C HIS A 237 7.34 -46.06 3.85
N THR A 238 6.74 -45.63 4.96
CA THR A 238 5.44 -46.14 5.42
C THR A 238 4.30 -45.48 4.65
N LEU A 239 4.41 -44.17 4.42
CA LEU A 239 3.42 -43.40 3.66
C LEU A 239 3.62 -43.52 2.14
N VAL A 240 4.78 -44.02 1.70
CA VAL A 240 5.19 -44.13 0.28
C VAL A 240 5.15 -42.78 -0.44
N ARG A 241 5.48 -41.72 0.29
CA ARG A 241 5.56 -40.33 -0.20
C ARG A 241 6.49 -39.52 0.69
N TYR A 242 6.86 -38.31 0.24
CA TYR A 242 7.47 -37.34 1.13
C TYR A 242 6.52 -36.99 2.28
N ARG A 243 7.08 -36.72 3.46
CA ARG A 243 6.33 -36.12 4.57
C ARG A 243 5.80 -34.77 4.13
N GLU A 244 4.57 -34.47 4.49
CA GLU A 244 3.88 -33.26 4.10
C GLU A 244 3.40 -32.48 5.33
N ALA A 245 3.00 -31.22 5.12
CA ALA A 245 2.56 -30.33 6.20
C ALA A 245 1.36 -30.86 7.01
N ARG A 246 0.53 -31.71 6.40
CA ARG A 246 -0.60 -32.39 7.06
C ARG A 246 -0.18 -33.43 8.10
N ASP A 247 1.04 -33.94 8.00
CA ASP A 247 1.58 -34.98 8.90
C ASP A 247 2.20 -34.38 10.17
N LEU A 248 2.61 -33.12 10.11
CA LEU A 248 3.13 -32.35 11.26
C LEU A 248 2.02 -32.14 12.29
N ALA A 249 2.28 -32.33 13.58
CA ALA A 249 1.37 -31.99 14.68
C ALA A 249 -0.10 -32.40 14.42
N PRO A 250 -0.42 -33.71 14.38
CA PRO A 250 -1.80 -34.19 14.38
C PRO A 250 -2.58 -33.64 15.59
N GLU A 251 -3.91 -33.78 15.61
CA GLU A 251 -4.74 -32.99 16.55
C GLU A 251 -4.38 -33.23 18.02
N THR A 252 -4.04 -34.47 18.38
CA THR A 252 -3.59 -34.84 19.73
C THR A 252 -2.31 -34.11 20.13
N GLU A 253 -1.30 -34.08 19.25
CA GLU A 253 -0.04 -33.35 19.48
C GLU A 253 -0.25 -31.84 19.46
N LEU A 254 -1.05 -31.33 18.51
CA LEU A 254 -1.37 -29.92 18.35
C LEU A 254 -1.91 -29.30 19.65
N ARG A 255 -2.76 -30.04 20.37
CA ARG A 255 -3.34 -29.59 21.65
C ARG A 255 -2.29 -29.42 22.75
N GLU A 256 -1.19 -30.16 22.69
CA GLU A 256 -0.10 -30.10 23.67
C GLU A 256 1.04 -29.16 23.27
N LEU A 257 1.06 -28.69 22.02
CA LEU A 257 2.11 -27.76 21.58
C LEU A 257 2.13 -26.50 22.45
N GLN A 258 3.34 -26.18 22.90
CA GLN A 258 3.68 -24.94 23.58
C GLN A 258 4.48 -24.04 22.65
N GLY A 259 4.30 -22.73 22.77
CA GLY A 259 5.13 -21.75 22.05
C GLY A 259 6.21 -21.14 22.96
N THR A 260 6.64 -21.80 24.04
CA THR A 260 7.73 -21.29 24.89
C THR A 260 9.07 -21.29 24.14
N TRP A 261 10.06 -20.54 24.62
CA TRP A 261 11.41 -20.56 24.05
C TRP A 261 12.07 -21.96 24.12
N ASP A 262 11.89 -22.70 25.22
CA ASP A 262 12.37 -24.09 25.30
C ASP A 262 11.74 -24.99 24.23
N ALA A 263 10.44 -24.80 23.96
CA ALA A 263 9.75 -25.52 22.90
C ALA A 263 10.26 -25.08 21.52
N PHE A 264 10.47 -23.78 21.31
CA PHE A 264 11.05 -23.22 20.08
C PHE A 264 12.41 -23.84 19.77
N ASP A 265 13.33 -23.87 20.74
CA ASP A 265 14.68 -24.41 20.57
C ASP A 265 14.69 -25.91 20.33
N ARG A 266 13.71 -26.65 20.87
CA ARG A 266 13.51 -28.05 20.50
C ARG A 266 13.00 -28.18 19.07
N TYR A 267 11.95 -27.46 18.70
CA TYR A 267 11.31 -27.57 17.39
C TYR A 267 12.21 -27.13 16.24
N LYS A 268 13.09 -26.14 16.45
CA LYS A 268 14.05 -25.70 15.44
C LYS A 268 15.05 -26.81 15.04
N GLN A 269 15.29 -27.79 15.91
CA GLN A 269 16.12 -28.95 15.56
C GLN A 269 15.36 -30.04 14.78
N ASP A 270 14.05 -29.87 14.59
CA ASP A 270 13.15 -30.89 14.05
C ASP A 270 12.69 -30.61 12.60
N TYR A 271 13.54 -29.94 11.82
CA TYR A 271 13.23 -29.54 10.43
C TYR A 271 12.85 -30.71 9.51
N ALA A 272 13.27 -31.94 9.84
CA ALA A 272 12.88 -33.15 9.13
C ALA A 272 11.36 -33.46 9.19
N HIS A 273 10.65 -32.91 10.19
CA HIS A 273 9.21 -33.08 10.39
C HIS A 273 8.37 -31.91 9.88
N TYR A 274 9.00 -30.82 9.40
CA TYR A 274 8.26 -29.63 8.94
C TYR A 274 7.39 -29.92 7.72
N GLY A 275 7.71 -30.96 6.95
CA GLY A 275 7.01 -31.34 5.74
C GLY A 275 7.61 -30.69 4.49
N TYR A 276 7.48 -31.39 3.37
CA TYR A 276 8.05 -31.04 2.08
C TYR A 276 7.71 -29.60 1.69
N GLY A 277 8.75 -28.81 1.40
CA GLY A 277 8.63 -27.47 0.84
C GLY A 277 8.57 -26.36 1.87
N TYR A 278 8.54 -26.67 3.18
CA TYR A 278 8.59 -25.64 4.21
C TYR A 278 9.89 -24.84 4.13
N LEU A 279 9.77 -23.52 4.25
CA LEU A 279 10.89 -22.61 4.41
C LEU A 279 10.44 -21.39 5.19
N ASN A 280 11.06 -21.19 6.35
CA ASN A 280 10.99 -19.97 7.17
C ASN A 280 12.12 -20.02 8.21
N ALA A 281 12.45 -18.88 8.81
CA ALA A 281 13.40 -18.78 9.92
C ALA A 281 12.77 -19.18 11.28
N ILE A 282 11.45 -19.34 11.36
CA ILE A 282 10.76 -19.95 12.51
C ILE A 282 10.45 -21.43 12.26
N PRO A 283 10.28 -22.25 13.31
CA PRO A 283 9.78 -23.63 13.19
C PRO A 283 8.35 -23.72 12.67
N ALA A 284 8.05 -24.75 11.88
CA ALA A 284 6.71 -24.98 11.30
C ALA A 284 5.59 -25.14 12.35
N GLN A 285 5.93 -25.56 13.56
CA GLN A 285 5.02 -25.68 14.71
C GLN A 285 4.36 -24.34 15.06
N HIS A 286 5.00 -23.20 14.76
CA HIS A 286 4.41 -21.89 15.01
C HIS A 286 3.21 -21.61 14.09
N CYS A 287 3.24 -22.12 12.85
CA CYS A 287 2.06 -22.05 11.97
C CYS A 287 0.92 -22.91 12.51
N ALA A 288 1.24 -24.08 13.09
CA ALA A 288 0.25 -24.98 13.69
C ALA A 288 -0.37 -24.39 14.97
N LEU A 289 0.40 -23.71 15.82
CA LEU A 289 -0.11 -23.10 17.07
C LEU A 289 -1.25 -22.10 16.85
N VAL A 290 -1.32 -21.43 15.70
CA VAL A 290 -2.43 -20.52 15.36
C VAL A 290 -3.76 -21.28 15.22
N GLU A 291 -3.74 -22.54 14.81
CA GLU A 291 -4.93 -23.41 14.71
C GLU A 291 -5.56 -23.68 16.10
N MET A 292 -4.78 -23.57 17.17
CA MET A 292 -5.22 -23.64 18.56
C MET A 292 -5.62 -22.27 19.14
N TYR A 293 -5.74 -21.25 18.28
CA TYR A 293 -6.10 -19.88 18.68
C TYR A 293 -5.14 -19.29 19.73
N ARG A 294 -3.86 -19.68 19.67
CA ARG A 294 -2.85 -19.15 20.59
C ARG A 294 -2.61 -17.67 20.26
N PRO A 295 -2.73 -16.76 21.24
CA PRO A 295 -2.65 -15.33 21.01
C PRO A 295 -1.22 -14.88 20.72
N TYR A 296 -1.08 -13.61 20.38
CA TYR A 296 0.22 -12.97 20.24
C TYR A 296 0.92 -12.90 21.61
N ASP A 297 2.09 -13.52 21.70
CA ASP A 297 2.96 -13.48 22.88
C ASP A 297 4.37 -13.95 22.48
N ASN A 298 5.35 -13.04 22.54
CA ASN A 298 6.74 -13.35 22.18
C ASN A 298 7.40 -14.36 23.14
N GLU A 299 6.92 -14.51 24.38
CA GLU A 299 7.48 -15.43 25.37
C GLU A 299 6.88 -16.83 25.24
N LYS A 300 5.56 -16.95 25.17
CA LYS A 300 4.87 -18.24 25.35
C LYS A 300 4.12 -18.77 24.14
N TRP A 301 3.85 -17.94 23.14
CA TRP A 301 3.05 -18.35 21.97
C TRP A 301 3.70 -17.92 20.65
N VAL A 302 2.95 -17.28 19.76
CA VAL A 302 3.34 -16.98 18.39
C VAL A 302 3.40 -15.48 18.15
N TRP A 303 4.11 -15.09 17.10
CA TRP A 303 4.06 -13.74 16.54
C TRP A 303 3.92 -13.85 15.02
N ALA A 304 2.71 -13.58 14.52
CA ALA A 304 2.37 -13.48 13.09
C ALA A 304 3.09 -14.48 12.15
N PRO A 305 2.99 -15.80 12.37
CA PRO A 305 3.81 -16.78 11.63
C PRO A 305 3.51 -16.83 10.13
N TYR A 306 2.27 -16.54 9.71
CA TYR A 306 1.93 -16.46 8.29
C TYR A 306 2.34 -15.12 7.66
N TYR A 307 2.44 -14.03 8.43
CA TYR A 307 3.04 -12.78 7.95
C TYR A 307 4.50 -12.97 7.56
N THR A 308 5.28 -13.72 8.35
CA THR A 308 6.69 -13.97 8.01
C THR A 308 6.77 -14.77 6.71
N ILE A 309 6.04 -15.89 6.57
CA ILE A 309 5.96 -16.69 5.33
C ILE A 309 5.63 -15.81 4.12
N HIS A 310 4.66 -14.90 4.28
CA HIS A 310 4.30 -13.95 3.24
C HIS A 310 5.50 -13.12 2.77
N LYS A 311 6.34 -12.59 3.67
CA LYS A 311 7.51 -11.80 3.26
C LYS A 311 8.52 -12.61 2.47
N GLN A 312 8.77 -13.87 2.85
CA GLN A 312 9.67 -14.72 2.07
C GLN A 312 9.09 -15.06 0.70
N LEU A 313 7.80 -15.41 0.64
CA LEU A 313 7.12 -15.65 -0.63
C LEU A 313 7.16 -14.42 -1.53
N SER A 314 6.89 -13.22 -0.98
CA SER A 314 6.96 -11.97 -1.74
C SER A 314 8.34 -11.74 -2.32
N GLY A 315 9.40 -11.84 -1.49
CA GLY A 315 10.78 -11.70 -1.93
C GLY A 315 11.16 -12.66 -3.05
N LEU A 316 10.82 -13.95 -2.92
CA LEU A 316 11.11 -14.95 -3.95
C LEU A 316 10.32 -14.72 -5.24
N ILE A 317 9.06 -14.30 -5.14
CA ILE A 317 8.22 -13.95 -6.29
C ILE A 317 8.77 -12.71 -7.00
N ASP A 318 9.24 -11.71 -6.24
CA ASP A 318 9.82 -10.49 -6.82
C ASP A 318 11.15 -10.78 -7.52
N ILE A 319 11.99 -11.68 -6.98
CA ILE A 319 13.17 -12.19 -7.70
C ILE A 319 12.76 -12.84 -9.03
N ALA A 320 11.77 -13.72 -9.01
CA ALA A 320 11.26 -14.40 -10.20
C ALA A 320 10.59 -13.45 -11.22
N THR A 321 10.15 -12.27 -10.77
CA THR A 321 9.46 -11.27 -11.60
C THR A 321 10.45 -10.28 -12.23
N TYR A 322 11.41 -9.78 -11.47
CA TYR A 322 12.23 -8.63 -11.85
C TYR A 322 13.65 -8.98 -12.31
N VAL A 323 14.16 -10.15 -11.94
CA VAL A 323 15.54 -10.54 -12.28
C VAL A 323 15.56 -11.24 -13.64
N ASP A 324 16.36 -10.71 -14.57
CA ASP A 324 16.50 -11.22 -15.94
C ASP A 324 17.43 -12.44 -16.05
N ASP A 325 18.16 -12.79 -14.98
CA ASP A 325 18.86 -14.06 -14.86
C ASP A 325 17.87 -15.22 -14.68
N ARG A 326 17.60 -15.91 -15.79
CA ARG A 326 16.62 -17.00 -15.88
C ARG A 326 16.88 -18.15 -14.91
N ALA A 327 18.15 -18.46 -14.61
CA ALA A 327 18.47 -19.57 -13.71
C ALA A 327 18.13 -19.20 -12.26
N LEU A 328 18.49 -17.99 -11.86
CA LEU A 328 18.15 -17.44 -10.55
C LEU A 328 16.63 -17.29 -10.39
N ALA A 329 15.95 -16.68 -11.37
CA ALA A 329 14.50 -16.50 -11.36
C ALA A 329 13.74 -17.85 -11.28
N LYS A 330 14.16 -18.86 -12.05
CA LYS A 330 13.56 -20.20 -12.01
C LYS A 330 13.77 -20.88 -10.65
N LYS A 331 14.95 -20.74 -10.04
CA LYS A 331 15.22 -21.32 -8.72
C LYS A 331 14.38 -20.63 -7.63
N ALA A 332 14.28 -19.31 -7.65
CA ALA A 332 13.42 -18.56 -6.72
C ALA A 332 11.94 -18.96 -6.87
N LEU A 333 11.44 -19.08 -8.11
CA LEU A 333 10.07 -19.53 -8.37
C LEU A 333 9.83 -20.97 -7.88
N LEU A 334 10.81 -21.86 -8.02
CA LEU A 334 10.72 -23.23 -7.51
C LEU A 334 10.57 -23.25 -5.97
N ILE A 335 11.39 -22.49 -5.26
CA ILE A 335 11.32 -22.38 -3.79
C ILE A 335 9.95 -21.84 -3.37
N ALA A 336 9.50 -20.74 -3.99
CA ALA A 336 8.21 -20.12 -3.69
C ALA A 336 7.04 -21.07 -3.96
N LYS A 337 7.08 -21.81 -5.08
CA LYS A 337 6.08 -22.83 -5.40
C LYS A 337 5.99 -23.90 -4.32
N ASP A 338 7.12 -24.49 -3.93
CA ASP A 338 7.17 -25.55 -2.92
C ASP A 338 6.65 -25.02 -1.56
N MET A 339 6.96 -23.77 -1.18
CA MET A 339 6.38 -23.11 0.00
C MET A 339 4.86 -22.93 -0.12
N GLY A 340 4.36 -22.47 -1.26
CA GLY A 340 2.92 -22.27 -1.48
C GLY A 340 2.14 -23.58 -1.43
N LEU A 341 2.71 -24.67 -1.97
CA LEU A 341 2.12 -26.00 -1.88
C LEU A 341 2.17 -26.58 -0.47
N TRP A 342 3.20 -26.24 0.33
CA TRP A 342 3.22 -26.55 1.75
C TRP A 342 2.06 -25.87 2.49
N VAL A 343 1.82 -24.58 2.24
CA VAL A 343 0.70 -23.83 2.83
C VAL A 343 -0.64 -24.44 2.44
N TRP A 344 -0.82 -24.74 1.14
CA TRP A 344 -2.00 -25.46 0.66
C TRP A 344 -2.21 -26.76 1.43
N ASN A 345 -1.20 -27.62 1.49
CA ASN A 345 -1.31 -28.93 2.13
C ASN A 345 -1.69 -28.81 3.60
N ARG A 346 -1.08 -27.88 4.35
CA ARG A 346 -1.42 -27.68 5.76
C ARG A 346 -2.87 -27.26 5.92
N LEU A 347 -3.24 -26.15 5.29
CA LEU A 347 -4.53 -25.51 5.52
C LEU A 347 -5.67 -26.35 4.94
N HIS A 348 -5.47 -27.01 3.79
CA HIS A 348 -6.47 -27.88 3.17
C HIS A 348 -6.90 -29.03 4.09
N TYR A 349 -5.93 -29.70 4.73
CA TYR A 349 -6.23 -30.89 5.53
C TYR A 349 -6.52 -30.61 7.01
N ARG A 350 -6.06 -29.47 7.54
CA ARG A 350 -6.04 -29.22 8.99
C ARG A 350 -6.96 -28.09 9.43
N THR A 351 -7.58 -27.38 8.50
CA THR A 351 -8.42 -26.21 8.81
C THR A 351 -9.75 -26.23 8.07
N PHE A 352 -10.72 -25.49 8.57
CA PHE A 352 -12.07 -25.36 8.01
C PHE A 352 -12.62 -23.94 8.28
N VAL A 353 -13.81 -23.62 7.77
CA VAL A 353 -14.52 -22.38 8.10
C VAL A 353 -15.89 -22.74 8.65
N ASP A 354 -16.21 -22.20 9.82
CA ASP A 354 -17.57 -22.19 10.37
C ASP A 354 -17.80 -20.85 11.07
N ALA A 355 -18.84 -20.12 10.65
CA ALA A 355 -19.20 -18.81 11.19
C ALA A 355 -20.35 -18.88 12.22
N ALA A 356 -21.00 -20.03 12.38
CA ALA A 356 -22.15 -20.18 13.26
C ALA A 356 -21.74 -20.25 14.75
N GLY A 357 -22.71 -20.08 15.64
CA GLY A 357 -22.54 -20.24 17.08
C GLY A 357 -21.79 -19.10 17.78
N THR A 358 -21.45 -19.36 19.04
CA THR A 358 -20.61 -18.51 19.88
C THR A 358 -19.13 -18.68 19.53
N GLN A 359 -18.29 -17.77 20.01
CA GLN A 359 -16.84 -17.91 19.84
C GLN A 359 -16.30 -19.19 20.51
N GLU A 360 -16.84 -19.58 21.66
CA GLU A 360 -16.43 -20.80 22.36
C GLU A 360 -16.73 -22.05 21.51
N GLU A 361 -17.93 -22.14 20.95
CA GLU A 361 -18.33 -23.24 20.05
C GLU A 361 -17.44 -23.29 18.81
N ARG A 362 -17.16 -22.14 18.17
CA ARG A 362 -16.25 -22.06 17.01
C ARG A 362 -14.81 -22.47 17.32
N ARG A 363 -14.38 -22.30 18.58
CA ARG A 363 -13.02 -22.64 19.06
C ARG A 363 -12.93 -24.04 19.66
N SER A 364 -14.03 -24.78 19.80
CA SER A 364 -14.05 -26.13 20.37
C SER A 364 -13.20 -27.13 19.56
N ARG A 365 -13.16 -26.97 18.23
CA ARG A 365 -12.29 -27.71 17.32
C ARG A 365 -11.18 -26.79 16.79
N PRO A 366 -9.90 -27.23 16.79
CA PRO A 366 -8.79 -26.46 16.23
C PRO A 366 -8.95 -26.25 14.72
N GLY A 367 -8.44 -25.13 14.21
CA GLY A 367 -8.34 -24.88 12.76
C GLY A 367 -9.55 -24.18 12.13
N ASN A 368 -10.45 -23.56 12.90
CA ASN A 368 -11.50 -22.72 12.32
C ASN A 368 -10.91 -21.38 11.86
N ARG A 369 -10.78 -21.19 10.55
CA ARG A 369 -10.17 -20.01 9.94
C ARG A 369 -10.93 -18.70 10.25
N TYR A 370 -12.23 -18.78 10.54
CA TYR A 370 -13.01 -17.62 11.01
C TYR A 370 -12.38 -16.99 12.27
N GLU A 371 -11.97 -17.83 13.22
CA GLU A 371 -11.37 -17.37 14.48
C GLU A 371 -9.87 -17.12 14.34
N MET A 372 -9.16 -17.95 13.57
CA MET A 372 -7.70 -17.82 13.38
C MET A 372 -7.31 -16.42 12.89
N TRP A 373 -7.99 -15.93 11.84
CA TRP A 373 -7.64 -14.67 11.17
C TRP A 373 -8.26 -13.43 11.82
N ASN A 374 -9.16 -13.62 12.79
CA ASN A 374 -9.72 -12.51 13.57
C ASN A 374 -8.93 -12.23 14.86
N MET A 375 -7.85 -12.98 15.14
CA MET A 375 -6.96 -12.72 16.27
C MET A 375 -6.04 -11.52 16.01
N TYR A 376 -5.85 -10.70 17.04
CA TYR A 376 -4.89 -9.59 17.03
C TYR A 376 -3.45 -10.11 16.93
N ILE A 377 -2.72 -9.69 15.89
CA ILE A 377 -1.31 -10.01 15.59
C ILE A 377 -1.01 -11.51 15.35
N ALA A 378 -1.46 -12.43 16.20
CA ALA A 378 -1.30 -13.87 15.95
C ALA A 378 -2.01 -14.32 14.66
N GLY A 379 -3.15 -13.69 14.36
CA GLY A 379 -3.90 -13.88 13.11
C GLY A 379 -3.43 -13.00 11.96
N GLU A 380 -2.31 -12.29 12.10
CA GLU A 380 -1.76 -11.48 11.03
C GLU A 380 -1.08 -12.36 9.98
N VAL A 381 -1.59 -12.26 8.75
CA VAL A 381 -1.17 -13.07 7.61
C VAL A 381 -0.50 -12.23 6.51
N GLY A 382 -0.42 -10.91 6.70
CA GLY A 382 -0.02 -9.98 5.63
C GLY A 382 -0.77 -10.26 4.31
N GLY A 383 -0.06 -10.27 3.19
CA GLY A 383 -0.58 -10.52 1.86
C GLY A 383 -0.49 -11.97 1.41
N MET A 384 -0.67 -12.96 2.30
CA MET A 384 -0.60 -14.39 1.92
C MET A 384 -1.52 -14.74 0.73
N ALA A 385 -2.76 -14.24 0.73
CA ALA A 385 -3.68 -14.41 -0.39
C ALA A 385 -3.12 -13.81 -1.69
N GLU A 386 -2.48 -12.64 -1.61
CA GLU A 386 -1.89 -11.97 -2.79
C GLU A 386 -0.75 -12.79 -3.39
N VAL A 387 0.22 -13.20 -2.58
CA VAL A 387 1.40 -13.92 -3.07
C VAL A 387 1.02 -15.30 -3.62
N LEU A 388 0.07 -16.01 -3.02
CA LEU A 388 -0.42 -17.29 -3.52
C LEU A 388 -1.22 -17.14 -4.81
N ALA A 389 -2.08 -16.11 -4.91
CA ALA A 389 -2.81 -15.80 -6.13
C ALA A 389 -1.85 -15.45 -7.28
N ARG A 390 -0.86 -14.59 -7.04
CA ARG A 390 0.21 -14.25 -8.00
C ARG A 390 0.98 -15.50 -8.43
N LEU A 391 1.47 -16.29 -7.47
CA LEU A 391 2.24 -17.50 -7.73
C LEU A 391 1.47 -18.51 -8.58
N SER A 392 0.15 -18.65 -8.37
CA SER A 392 -0.71 -19.51 -9.19
C SER A 392 -0.75 -19.12 -10.68
N THR A 393 -0.43 -17.87 -11.01
CA THR A 393 -0.35 -17.42 -12.41
C THR A 393 1.01 -17.72 -13.04
N MET A 394 2.06 -17.86 -12.22
CA MET A 394 3.45 -18.09 -12.64
C MET A 394 3.82 -19.57 -12.80
N VAL A 395 3.08 -20.47 -12.14
CA VAL A 395 3.28 -21.93 -12.22
C VAL A 395 2.56 -22.48 -13.45
N ASN A 396 3.14 -23.46 -14.14
CA ASN A 396 2.57 -24.03 -15.37
C ASN A 396 1.70 -25.27 -15.14
N ASP A 397 2.01 -26.08 -14.12
CA ASP A 397 1.27 -27.31 -13.85
C ASP A 397 -0.16 -27.01 -13.40
N LYS A 398 -1.15 -27.67 -14.02
CA LYS A 398 -2.57 -27.36 -13.81
C LYS A 398 -3.03 -27.65 -12.38
N GLU A 399 -2.53 -28.73 -11.78
CA GLU A 399 -2.93 -29.13 -10.44
C GLU A 399 -2.28 -28.24 -9.39
N GLU A 400 -0.98 -27.97 -9.52
CA GLU A 400 -0.27 -27.04 -8.62
C GLU A 400 -0.89 -25.63 -8.68
N ARG A 401 -1.25 -25.15 -9.88
CA ARG A 401 -1.97 -23.86 -10.05
C ARG A 401 -3.31 -23.87 -9.31
N ALA A 402 -4.09 -24.94 -9.43
CA ALA A 402 -5.39 -25.05 -8.76
C ALA A 402 -5.24 -25.05 -7.23
N ARG A 403 -4.28 -25.81 -6.71
CA ARG A 403 -3.95 -25.86 -5.28
C ARG A 403 -3.49 -24.51 -4.74
N LEU A 404 -2.65 -23.78 -5.47
CA LEU A 404 -2.21 -22.44 -5.07
C LEU A 404 -3.35 -21.42 -5.06
N ARG A 405 -4.27 -21.49 -6.03
CA ARG A 405 -5.50 -20.67 -6.03
C ARG A 405 -6.40 -20.99 -4.85
N GLU A 406 -6.59 -22.27 -4.56
CA GLU A 406 -7.36 -22.71 -3.39
C GLU A 406 -6.70 -22.24 -2.08
N ALA A 407 -5.37 -22.37 -1.97
CA ALA A 407 -4.64 -21.91 -0.80
C ALA A 407 -4.78 -20.42 -0.56
N ALA A 408 -4.84 -19.62 -1.62
CA ALA A 408 -5.04 -18.18 -1.51
C ALA A 408 -6.38 -17.83 -0.83
N THR A 409 -7.45 -18.60 -1.08
CA THR A 409 -8.77 -18.35 -0.45
C THR A 409 -8.84 -18.78 1.02
N TYR A 410 -7.91 -19.59 1.50
CA TYR A 410 -7.85 -19.95 2.92
C TYR A 410 -7.51 -18.77 3.83
N PHE A 411 -7.01 -17.66 3.29
CA PHE A 411 -6.72 -16.45 4.05
C PHE A 411 -7.86 -15.44 4.07
N ASP A 412 -9.02 -15.78 3.51
CA ASP A 412 -10.23 -15.00 3.66
C ASP A 412 -10.61 -14.88 5.14
N SER A 413 -10.98 -13.66 5.56
CA SER A 413 -11.47 -13.40 6.92
C SER A 413 -12.93 -12.97 6.86
N PRO A 414 -13.90 -13.90 7.00
CA PRO A 414 -15.33 -13.59 6.85
C PRO A 414 -15.81 -12.48 7.80
N ALA A 415 -15.30 -12.44 9.03
CA ALA A 415 -15.63 -11.40 10.02
C ALA A 415 -15.26 -9.98 9.57
N PHE A 416 -14.32 -9.84 8.63
CA PHE A 416 -13.90 -8.57 8.05
C PHE A 416 -14.46 -8.38 6.63
N PHE A 417 -14.50 -9.44 5.84
CA PHE A 417 -14.87 -9.38 4.42
C PHE A 417 -16.38 -9.26 4.20
N GLU A 418 -17.20 -10.01 4.93
CA GLU A 418 -18.65 -10.02 4.65
C GLU A 418 -19.31 -8.65 4.84
N PRO A 419 -19.06 -7.89 5.93
CA PRO A 419 -19.59 -6.53 6.03
C PRO A 419 -19.12 -5.62 4.88
N LEU A 420 -17.84 -5.70 4.50
CA LEU A 420 -17.26 -4.86 3.46
C LEU A 420 -17.82 -5.15 2.07
N LYS A 421 -18.21 -6.39 1.75
CA LYS A 421 -18.94 -6.68 0.49
C LYS A 421 -20.26 -5.92 0.39
N HIS A 422 -20.90 -5.68 1.54
CA HIS A 422 -22.16 -4.95 1.69
C HIS A 422 -21.95 -3.46 2.01
N ASN A 423 -20.73 -2.93 1.83
CA ASN A 423 -20.36 -1.54 2.09
C ASN A 423 -20.66 -1.09 3.55
N ILE A 424 -20.57 -2.04 4.48
CA ILE A 424 -20.71 -1.81 5.92
C ILE A 424 -19.30 -1.75 6.52
N ASP A 425 -19.04 -0.72 7.32
CA ASP A 425 -17.71 -0.40 7.81
C ASP A 425 -17.30 -1.30 8.99
N ALA A 426 -16.50 -2.31 8.66
CA ALA A 426 -15.83 -3.21 9.59
C ALA A 426 -14.37 -2.83 9.87
N ILE A 427 -13.94 -1.59 9.60
CA ILE A 427 -12.53 -1.16 9.67
C ILE A 427 -12.17 -0.63 11.07
N ARG A 428 -13.10 0.09 11.71
CA ARG A 428 -12.90 0.74 13.02
C ARG A 428 -12.23 -0.17 14.06
N ASN A 429 -11.28 0.40 14.81
CA ASN A 429 -10.52 -0.25 15.89
C ASN A 429 -9.68 -1.48 15.51
N ARG A 430 -9.56 -1.81 14.22
CA ARG A 430 -8.69 -2.88 13.75
C ARG A 430 -7.25 -2.41 13.55
N HIS A 431 -6.30 -3.32 13.74
CA HIS A 431 -4.89 -3.10 13.40
C HIS A 431 -4.76 -2.84 11.90
N ALA A 432 -4.31 -1.65 11.51
CA ALA A 432 -4.45 -1.15 10.15
C ALA A 432 -3.63 -1.98 9.16
N ASN A 433 -2.34 -2.16 9.43
CA ASN A 433 -1.44 -2.88 8.55
C ASN A 433 -1.67 -4.40 8.53
N GLN A 434 -2.42 -4.96 9.50
CA GLN A 434 -2.85 -6.36 9.44
C GLN A 434 -3.93 -6.53 8.37
N HIS A 435 -4.83 -5.55 8.23
CA HIS A 435 -6.03 -5.69 7.42
C HIS A 435 -5.89 -5.11 6.00
N ILE A 436 -5.09 -4.07 5.77
CA ILE A 436 -4.88 -3.52 4.41
C ILE A 436 -4.32 -4.60 3.46
N PRO A 437 -3.29 -5.40 3.82
CA PRO A 437 -2.79 -6.46 2.95
C PRO A 437 -3.81 -7.56 2.64
N MET A 438 -4.74 -7.85 3.55
CA MET A 438 -5.82 -8.80 3.28
C MET A 438 -6.72 -8.32 2.15
N VAL A 439 -6.97 -7.01 2.08
CA VAL A 439 -7.74 -6.39 0.99
C VAL A 439 -6.97 -6.41 -0.33
N THR A 440 -5.65 -6.17 -0.30
CA THR A 440 -4.82 -6.38 -1.50
C THR A 440 -4.85 -7.83 -1.98
N GLY A 441 -4.90 -8.78 -1.04
CA GLY A 441 -5.08 -10.21 -1.31
C GLY A 441 -6.43 -10.54 -1.96
N ALA A 442 -7.52 -9.96 -1.48
CA ALA A 442 -8.84 -10.10 -2.09
C ALA A 442 -8.81 -9.61 -3.56
N LEU A 443 -8.24 -8.43 -3.83
CA LEU A 443 -8.14 -7.91 -5.20
C LEU A 443 -7.27 -8.80 -6.10
N ALA A 444 -6.18 -9.38 -5.57
CA ALA A 444 -5.35 -10.33 -6.30
C ALA A 444 -6.09 -11.65 -6.59
N LEU A 445 -6.91 -12.15 -5.66
CA LEU A 445 -7.79 -13.30 -5.86
C LEU A 445 -8.81 -13.03 -6.97
N PHE A 446 -9.44 -11.85 -6.98
CA PHE A 446 -10.32 -11.44 -8.08
C PHE A 446 -9.59 -11.50 -9.43
N ARG A 447 -8.38 -10.91 -9.50
CA ARG A 447 -7.54 -10.94 -10.72
C ARG A 447 -7.19 -12.36 -11.15
N ALA A 448 -7.01 -13.28 -10.21
CA ALA A 448 -6.75 -14.69 -10.48
C ALA A 448 -8.00 -15.48 -10.91
N GLY A 449 -9.17 -14.84 -11.01
CA GLY A 449 -10.45 -15.45 -11.38
C GLY A 449 -11.24 -16.02 -10.21
N GLY A 450 -11.01 -15.49 -8.99
CA GLY A 450 -11.79 -15.81 -7.79
C GLY A 450 -13.18 -15.16 -7.79
N ASP A 451 -13.83 -15.17 -6.62
CA ASP A 451 -15.17 -14.63 -6.41
C ASP A 451 -15.28 -13.15 -6.85
N SER A 452 -16.37 -12.81 -7.54
CA SER A 452 -16.59 -11.46 -8.06
C SER A 452 -16.78 -10.41 -6.97
N SER A 453 -17.14 -10.81 -5.74
CA SER A 453 -17.34 -9.92 -4.60
C SER A 453 -16.06 -9.34 -4.01
N TYR A 454 -14.89 -9.89 -4.35
CA TYR A 454 -13.61 -9.36 -3.86
C TYR A 454 -13.28 -7.96 -4.40
N LEU A 455 -13.66 -7.64 -5.65
CA LEU A 455 -13.47 -6.30 -6.19
C LEU A 455 -14.33 -5.24 -5.47
N PRO A 456 -15.66 -5.37 -5.37
CA PRO A 456 -16.46 -4.40 -4.65
C PRO A 456 -16.09 -4.31 -3.17
N LEU A 457 -15.64 -5.41 -2.54
CA LEU A 457 -15.05 -5.37 -1.18
C LEU A 457 -13.84 -4.42 -1.14
N ALA A 458 -12.89 -4.57 -2.06
CA ALA A 458 -11.68 -3.74 -2.11
C ALA A 458 -12.00 -2.26 -2.41
N GLU A 459 -12.96 -1.99 -3.30
CA GLU A 459 -13.46 -0.66 -3.59
C GLU A 459 -14.11 -0.01 -2.35
N ASN A 460 -14.96 -0.76 -1.64
CA ASN A 460 -15.66 -0.27 -0.45
C ASN A 460 -14.65 0.03 0.67
N PHE A 461 -13.70 -0.87 0.91
CA PHE A 461 -12.62 -0.64 1.88
C PHE A 461 -11.85 0.64 1.54
N TRP A 462 -11.40 0.79 0.29
CA TRP A 462 -10.67 1.97 -0.15
C TRP A 462 -11.51 3.24 0.06
N ALA A 463 -12.78 3.24 -0.35
CA ALA A 463 -13.67 4.39 -0.19
C ALA A 463 -13.90 4.77 1.29
N HIS A 464 -14.09 3.79 2.18
CA HIS A 464 -14.18 4.04 3.62
C HIS A 464 -12.88 4.63 4.17
N VAL A 465 -11.71 4.10 3.79
CA VAL A 465 -10.41 4.65 4.20
C VAL A 465 -10.29 6.12 3.79
N GLN A 466 -10.57 6.42 2.52
CA GLN A 466 -10.46 7.78 1.98
C GLN A 466 -11.38 8.79 2.66
N GLY A 467 -12.60 8.37 3.00
CA GLY A 467 -13.59 9.28 3.59
C GLY A 467 -13.57 9.36 5.11
N ARG A 468 -13.15 8.32 5.82
CA ARG A 468 -13.35 8.19 7.27
C ARG A 468 -12.08 8.11 8.09
N TYR A 469 -10.97 7.69 7.48
CA TYR A 469 -9.76 7.27 8.23
C TYR A 469 -8.48 8.04 7.86
N ARG A 470 -8.41 8.62 6.66
CA ARG A 470 -7.20 9.26 6.12
C ARG A 470 -6.84 10.60 6.79
N TYR A 471 -5.56 10.82 7.06
CA TYR A 471 -5.00 12.15 7.33
C TYR A 471 -4.70 12.92 6.03
N ALA A 472 -4.34 14.20 6.11
CA ALA A 472 -4.13 15.04 4.91
C ALA A 472 -3.01 14.52 4.00
N MET A 473 -1.94 13.98 4.57
CA MET A 473 -0.82 13.38 3.82
C MET A 473 -1.13 12.03 3.16
N GLY A 474 -2.30 11.45 3.42
CA GLY A 474 -2.72 10.19 2.80
C GLY A 474 -2.55 8.94 3.67
N GLY A 475 -1.81 9.04 4.77
CA GLY A 475 -1.66 7.98 5.75
C GLY A 475 -2.91 7.72 6.59
N VAL A 476 -2.86 6.62 7.36
CA VAL A 476 -3.90 6.20 8.30
C VAL A 476 -3.28 5.66 9.57
N GLY A 477 -4.11 5.57 10.60
CA GLY A 477 -3.77 4.87 11.84
C GLY A 477 -3.19 5.78 12.91
N ASP A 478 -3.49 5.43 14.14
CA ASP A 478 -2.91 5.96 15.36
C ASP A 478 -2.70 4.78 16.31
N ASP A 479 -1.48 4.61 16.80
CA ASP A 479 -1.04 3.42 17.55
C ASP A 479 -1.35 2.13 16.78
N GLU A 480 -0.98 2.13 15.49
CA GLU A 480 -1.14 1.02 14.52
C GLU A 480 -2.59 0.61 14.23
N LYS A 481 -3.59 1.33 14.78
CA LYS A 481 -5.01 1.00 14.62
C LYS A 481 -5.76 2.07 13.87
N PHE A 482 -6.71 1.64 13.05
CA PHE A 482 -7.80 2.54 12.68
C PHE A 482 -8.56 2.93 13.94
N ARG A 483 -8.77 4.22 14.18
CA ARG A 483 -9.59 4.72 15.29
C ARG A 483 -11.07 4.71 14.91
N GLU A 484 -11.90 5.43 15.65
CA GLU A 484 -13.29 5.66 15.24
C GLU A 484 -13.36 6.55 13.98
N PRO A 485 -14.34 6.36 13.08
CA PRO A 485 -14.54 7.24 11.93
C PRO A 485 -14.60 8.71 12.32
N TYR A 486 -13.90 9.57 11.55
CA TYR A 486 -13.91 11.02 11.73
C TYR A 486 -13.40 11.50 13.10
N THR A 487 -12.28 10.95 13.60
CA THR A 487 -11.65 11.32 14.89
C THR A 487 -10.16 11.67 14.78
N GLN A 488 -9.69 11.99 13.57
CA GLN A 488 -8.28 12.21 13.25
C GLN A 488 -7.69 13.39 14.04
N MET A 489 -8.41 14.51 14.13
CA MET A 489 -7.89 15.71 14.78
C MET A 489 -7.82 15.51 16.29
N GLN A 490 -8.83 14.86 16.87
CA GLN A 490 -8.80 14.43 18.26
C GLN A 490 -7.64 13.46 18.55
N SER A 491 -7.43 12.44 17.71
CA SER A 491 -6.32 11.49 17.85
C SER A 491 -4.97 12.23 17.85
N MET A 492 -4.80 13.14 16.90
CA MET A 492 -3.60 13.96 16.76
C MET A 492 -3.34 14.86 17.99
N CYS A 493 -4.38 15.50 18.55
CA CYS A 493 -4.23 16.38 19.71
C CYS A 493 -4.08 15.64 21.04
N ALA A 494 -4.58 14.41 21.15
CA ALA A 494 -4.41 13.57 22.34
C ALA A 494 -3.01 12.92 22.41
N ALA A 495 -2.36 12.74 21.26
CA ALA A 495 -1.07 12.07 21.15
C ALA A 495 0.05 12.88 21.84
N LYS A 496 0.77 12.24 22.76
CA LYS A 496 1.96 12.81 23.41
C LYS A 496 3.25 12.56 22.61
N THR A 497 3.22 11.62 21.68
CA THR A 497 4.31 11.18 20.80
C THR A 497 3.75 10.87 19.41
N PRO A 498 4.55 10.98 18.32
CA PRO A 498 4.08 10.70 16.97
C PRO A 498 3.85 9.19 16.78
N MET A 499 2.63 8.74 17.07
CA MET A 499 2.18 7.34 16.92
C MET A 499 1.27 7.14 15.69
N MET A 500 1.21 8.13 14.81
CA MET A 500 0.29 8.18 13.68
C MET A 500 0.99 7.84 12.36
N ASN A 501 0.21 7.39 11.39
CA ASN A 501 0.66 7.15 10.02
C ASN A 501 1.83 6.17 9.93
N GLU A 502 1.60 4.94 10.34
CA GLU A 502 2.55 3.85 10.12
C GLU A 502 2.88 3.74 8.62
N THR A 503 4.18 3.71 8.29
CA THR A 503 4.66 3.73 6.91
C THR A 503 4.23 2.49 6.11
N CYS A 504 4.12 1.33 6.77
CA CYS A 504 3.58 0.12 6.11
C CYS A 504 2.15 0.31 5.60
N CYS A 505 1.32 1.06 6.33
CA CYS A 505 -0.06 1.34 5.90
C CYS A 505 -0.07 2.15 4.60
N ALA A 506 0.79 3.17 4.51
CA ALA A 506 0.95 3.98 3.30
C ALA A 506 1.44 3.15 2.11
N TYR A 507 2.44 2.29 2.32
CA TYR A 507 2.93 1.34 1.30
C TYR A 507 1.79 0.47 0.75
N ASN A 508 1.01 -0.16 1.63
CA ASN A 508 -0.02 -1.11 1.22
C ASN A 508 -1.24 -0.42 0.61
N LEU A 509 -1.59 0.79 1.07
CA LEU A 509 -2.65 1.60 0.46
C LEU A 509 -2.24 2.13 -0.92
N ALA A 510 -0.99 2.53 -1.12
CA ALA A 510 -0.48 2.89 -2.44
C ALA A 510 -0.57 1.70 -3.41
N LYS A 511 -0.15 0.50 -2.96
CA LYS A 511 -0.27 -0.75 -3.72
C LYS A 511 -1.73 -1.07 -4.09
N LEU A 512 -2.64 -1.04 -3.13
CA LEU A 512 -4.08 -1.25 -3.35
C LEU A 512 -4.62 -0.26 -4.39
N THR A 513 -4.27 1.02 -4.24
CA THR A 513 -4.73 2.11 -5.10
C THR A 513 -4.26 1.94 -6.54
N ARG A 514 -2.99 1.59 -6.75
CA ARG A 514 -2.44 1.30 -8.08
C ARG A 514 -3.19 0.15 -8.75
N ASP A 515 -3.50 -0.91 -7.99
CA ASP A 515 -4.17 -2.09 -8.53
C ASP A 515 -5.67 -1.84 -8.83
N LEU A 516 -6.37 -1.05 -8.01
CA LEU A 516 -7.73 -0.59 -8.28
C LEU A 516 -7.80 0.35 -9.50
N ASN A 517 -6.82 1.23 -9.68
CA ASN A 517 -6.71 2.07 -10.88
C ASN A 517 -6.65 1.22 -12.16
N GLY A 518 -6.08 0.01 -12.11
CA GLY A 518 -6.06 -0.89 -13.27
C GLY A 518 -7.46 -1.32 -13.74
N TYR A 519 -8.45 -1.39 -12.84
CA TYR A 519 -9.85 -1.68 -13.20
C TYR A 519 -10.61 -0.41 -13.61
N HIS A 520 -10.24 0.73 -13.04
CA HIS A 520 -10.89 2.03 -13.28
C HIS A 520 -9.91 3.11 -13.77
N PRO A 521 -9.19 2.92 -14.89
CA PRO A 521 -8.06 3.79 -15.25
C PRO A 521 -8.46 5.21 -15.66
N ASN A 522 -9.76 5.48 -15.84
CA ASN A 522 -10.28 6.82 -16.11
C ASN A 522 -10.78 7.55 -14.85
N ASP A 523 -10.77 6.88 -13.70
CA ASP A 523 -11.12 7.47 -12.41
C ASP A 523 -9.85 8.03 -11.76
N ALA A 524 -9.60 9.32 -11.96
CA ALA A 524 -8.39 9.96 -11.47
C ALA A 524 -8.28 10.01 -9.94
N ARG A 525 -9.36 9.75 -9.19
CA ARG A 525 -9.36 9.73 -7.72
C ARG A 525 -8.32 8.76 -7.15
N TYR A 526 -8.10 7.63 -7.82
CA TYR A 526 -7.06 6.68 -7.41
C TYR A 526 -5.67 7.31 -7.53
N MET A 527 -5.34 7.88 -8.68
CA MET A 527 -4.00 8.42 -8.91
C MET A 527 -3.76 9.78 -8.23
N ASP A 528 -4.82 10.53 -7.93
CA ASP A 528 -4.76 11.70 -7.05
C ASP A 528 -4.41 11.30 -5.61
N TYR A 529 -4.95 10.19 -5.12
CA TYR A 529 -4.54 9.65 -3.82
C TYR A 529 -3.14 9.03 -3.86
N TYR A 530 -2.80 8.29 -4.91
CA TYR A 530 -1.46 7.70 -5.04
C TYR A 530 -0.38 8.80 -5.02
N GLU A 531 -0.58 9.88 -5.77
CA GLU A 531 0.30 11.06 -5.76
C GLU A 531 0.41 11.67 -4.35
N ARG A 532 -0.73 11.83 -3.66
CA ARG A 532 -0.77 12.37 -2.29
C ARG A 532 0.07 11.54 -1.32
N VAL A 533 -0.16 10.23 -1.23
CA VAL A 533 0.56 9.38 -0.25
C VAL A 533 2.04 9.21 -0.62
N LEU A 534 2.35 9.15 -1.91
CA LEU A 534 3.72 9.09 -2.41
C LEU A 534 4.51 10.34 -2.01
N TYR A 535 3.98 11.53 -2.31
CA TYR A 535 4.70 12.79 -2.15
C TYR A 535 4.80 13.23 -0.69
N ASN A 536 3.80 12.92 0.12
CA ASN A 536 3.67 13.51 1.46
C ASN A 536 4.02 12.57 2.61
N GLN A 537 4.15 11.27 2.36
CA GLN A 537 4.56 10.32 3.39
C GLN A 537 5.72 9.45 2.91
N ILE A 538 5.56 8.75 1.79
CA ILE A 538 6.55 7.76 1.34
C ILE A 538 7.89 8.42 0.95
N ILE A 539 7.89 9.55 0.25
CA ILE A 539 9.17 10.21 -0.13
C ILE A 539 9.87 10.83 1.09
N GLY A 540 9.09 11.39 2.02
CA GLY A 540 9.60 12.01 3.24
C GLY A 540 10.00 11.01 4.33
N SER A 541 9.74 9.70 4.16
CA SER A 541 10.00 8.67 5.16
C SER A 541 11.45 8.18 5.19
N LEU A 542 12.33 8.75 4.35
CA LEU A 542 13.77 8.46 4.30
C LEU A 542 14.56 9.68 4.75
N ARG A 543 15.44 9.46 5.72
CA ARG A 543 16.55 10.34 6.06
C ARG A 543 17.81 9.82 5.37
N PRO A 544 18.52 10.67 4.61
CA PRO A 544 19.70 10.23 3.86
C PRO A 544 20.97 10.13 4.71
N GLU A 545 21.13 10.97 5.74
CA GLU A 545 22.36 11.03 6.55
C GLU A 545 22.07 11.27 8.06
N PRO A 546 22.40 10.28 8.92
CA PRO A 546 22.62 8.88 8.55
C PRO A 546 21.38 8.28 7.88
N TYR A 547 21.57 7.20 7.11
CA TYR A 547 20.46 6.45 6.52
C TYR A 547 19.52 5.99 7.63
N ALA A 548 18.24 6.36 7.54
CA ALA A 548 17.20 5.79 8.39
C ALA A 548 15.84 6.00 7.74
N VAL A 549 14.92 5.04 7.95
CA VAL A 549 13.51 5.19 7.61
C VAL A 549 12.66 5.30 8.88
N VAL A 550 11.51 5.98 8.79
CA VAL A 550 10.59 6.12 9.94
C VAL A 550 9.64 4.92 10.05
N TYR A 551 9.24 4.61 11.28
CA TYR A 551 8.11 3.71 11.53
C TYR A 551 6.79 4.47 11.38
N GLN A 552 6.55 5.41 12.29
CA GLN A 552 5.42 6.33 12.28
C GLN A 552 5.81 7.61 11.55
N TYR A 553 4.91 8.15 10.74
CA TYR A 553 5.14 9.40 10.04
C TYR A 553 4.52 10.55 10.82
N ALA A 554 5.37 11.40 11.39
CA ALA A 554 4.96 12.45 12.30
C ALA A 554 3.94 13.40 11.66
N VAL A 555 2.85 13.66 12.40
CA VAL A 555 1.80 14.63 12.07
C VAL A 555 1.43 15.39 13.32
N GLY A 556 1.31 16.71 13.24
CA GLY A 556 0.80 17.49 14.36
C GLY A 556 1.31 18.91 14.40
N ARG A 557 1.13 19.53 15.57
CA ARG A 557 1.76 20.79 15.95
C ARG A 557 3.03 20.46 16.70
N ASP A 558 4.16 21.02 16.28
CA ASP A 558 5.48 20.75 16.88
C ASP A 558 5.84 19.25 16.93
N ALA A 559 5.49 18.52 15.87
CA ALA A 559 5.80 17.10 15.75
C ALA A 559 7.24 16.90 15.25
N SER A 560 7.83 15.74 15.53
CA SER A 560 9.17 15.37 15.04
C SER A 560 9.17 14.02 14.37
N LYS A 561 9.78 13.88 13.20
CA LYS A 561 9.91 12.59 12.50
C LYS A 561 10.76 11.61 13.34
N PRO A 562 10.20 10.46 13.80
CA PRO A 562 10.91 9.50 14.62
C PRO A 562 11.75 8.56 13.75
N TRP A 563 12.94 9.03 13.38
CA TRP A 563 13.95 8.21 12.69
C TRP A 563 14.42 7.06 13.60
N GLY A 564 14.50 5.84 13.07
CA GLY A 564 15.00 4.72 13.88
C GLY A 564 15.04 3.35 13.23
N ASN A 565 14.81 3.22 11.92
CA ASN A 565 15.03 1.96 11.21
C ASN A 565 16.21 2.10 10.24
N GLU A 566 17.35 1.50 10.55
CA GLU A 566 18.53 1.48 9.67
C GLU A 566 18.56 0.23 8.79
N THR A 567 17.88 -0.85 9.17
CA THR A 567 17.88 -2.12 8.43
C THR A 567 16.47 -2.67 8.19
N PRO A 568 16.27 -3.55 7.17
CA PRO A 568 14.98 -4.19 6.91
C PRO A 568 14.43 -5.01 8.08
N GLN A 569 15.30 -5.53 8.95
CA GLN A 569 14.93 -6.39 10.06
C GLN A 569 14.64 -5.66 11.38
N GLU A 570 14.91 -4.36 11.49
CA GLU A 570 14.64 -3.61 12.73
C GLU A 570 13.15 -3.59 13.09
N SER A 571 12.28 -3.48 12.09
CA SER A 571 10.83 -3.53 12.26
C SER A 571 10.11 -3.82 10.95
N CYS A 572 8.78 -3.95 10.97
CA CYS A 572 7.97 -4.02 9.76
C CYS A 572 8.17 -2.81 8.83
N CYS A 573 8.32 -1.61 9.39
CA CYS A 573 8.56 -0.38 8.63
C CYS A 573 10.00 -0.24 8.16
N GLY A 574 10.98 -0.84 8.85
CA GLY A 574 12.32 -1.03 8.30
C GLY A 574 12.26 -1.83 7.00
N GLY A 575 11.51 -2.93 7.01
CA GLY A 575 11.28 -3.77 5.84
C GLY A 575 10.59 -3.06 4.67
N THR A 576 9.41 -2.48 4.90
CA THR A 576 8.70 -1.74 3.83
C THR A 576 9.43 -0.47 3.40
N GLY A 577 10.13 0.21 4.32
CA GLY A 577 10.96 1.36 4.03
C GLY A 577 12.07 1.04 3.02
N ALA A 578 12.77 -0.09 3.19
CA ALA A 578 13.76 -0.56 2.24
C ALA A 578 13.20 -0.92 0.84
N GLU A 579 11.89 -1.16 0.72
CA GLU A 579 11.23 -1.37 -0.57
C GLU A 579 10.71 -0.07 -1.21
N ASN A 580 10.46 0.97 -0.42
CA ASN A 580 9.76 2.18 -0.87
C ASN A 580 10.59 2.99 -1.87
N HIS A 581 11.86 3.21 -1.56
CA HIS A 581 12.64 4.27 -2.21
C HIS A 581 13.25 3.83 -3.55
N VAL A 582 13.11 2.56 -3.90
CA VAL A 582 13.62 1.98 -5.15
C VAL A 582 12.56 1.81 -6.26
N LYS A 583 11.33 2.30 -6.07
CA LYS A 583 10.21 2.03 -7.00
C LYS A 583 9.23 3.19 -7.25
N TYR A 584 9.60 4.43 -6.97
CA TYR A 584 8.67 5.59 -7.07
C TYR A 584 7.92 5.74 -8.41
N GLN A 585 8.48 5.22 -9.50
CA GLN A 585 7.90 5.29 -10.84
C GLN A 585 6.91 4.18 -11.18
N GLU A 586 6.65 3.22 -10.28
CA GLU A 586 5.86 2.01 -10.55
C GLU A 586 4.41 2.27 -11.01
N ALA A 587 3.87 3.46 -10.70
CA ALA A 587 2.53 3.87 -11.09
C ALA A 587 2.51 5.10 -12.03
N ALA A 588 3.65 5.44 -12.65
CA ALA A 588 3.74 6.63 -13.50
C ALA A 588 2.92 6.49 -14.80
N TYR A 589 2.84 5.27 -15.34
CA TYR A 589 2.17 4.97 -16.60
C TYR A 589 1.33 3.71 -16.49
N PHE A 590 0.15 3.74 -17.10
CA PHE A 590 -0.69 2.55 -17.30
C PHE A 590 -0.94 2.35 -18.80
N VAL A 591 -1.08 1.09 -19.22
CA VAL A 591 -1.32 0.71 -20.62
C VAL A 591 -2.42 -0.34 -20.71
N GLY A 592 -3.23 -0.28 -21.77
CA GLY A 592 -4.37 -1.19 -21.97
C GLY A 592 -5.03 -0.97 -23.33
N GLY A 593 -5.22 -2.03 -24.11
CA GLY A 593 -5.53 -1.91 -25.54
C GLY A 593 -4.52 -0.96 -26.23
N ASP A 594 -5.01 -0.07 -27.08
CA ASP A 594 -4.21 0.98 -27.74
C ASP A 594 -4.20 2.30 -26.94
N THR A 595 -4.26 2.25 -25.61
CA THR A 595 -4.29 3.45 -24.75
C THR A 595 -3.14 3.46 -23.75
N LEU A 596 -2.49 4.62 -23.63
CA LEU A 596 -1.48 4.93 -22.61
C LEU A 596 -2.00 6.06 -21.72
N TRP A 597 -2.01 5.82 -20.41
CA TRP A 597 -2.33 6.82 -19.39
C TRP A 597 -1.03 7.33 -18.75
N VAL A 598 -0.83 8.65 -18.75
CA VAL A 598 0.16 9.33 -17.93
C VAL A 598 -0.51 9.65 -16.60
N ALA A 599 -0.18 8.86 -15.58
CA ALA A 599 -0.81 8.92 -14.28
C ALA A 599 0.00 9.78 -13.29
N LEU A 600 1.34 9.82 -13.39
CA LEU A 600 2.18 10.71 -12.59
C LEU A 600 3.09 11.54 -13.49
N TYR A 601 3.27 12.80 -13.11
CA TYR A 601 4.14 13.74 -13.82
C TYR A 601 5.53 13.76 -13.17
N LEU A 602 6.39 12.87 -13.64
CA LEU A 602 7.73 12.61 -13.10
C LEU A 602 8.77 12.64 -14.23
N PRO A 603 10.01 13.12 -13.99
CA PRO A 603 11.08 13.09 -14.98
C PRO A 603 11.46 11.64 -15.28
N THR A 604 11.04 11.12 -16.43
CA THR A 604 11.13 9.68 -16.73
C THR A 604 11.41 9.40 -18.19
N ILE A 605 12.01 8.24 -18.45
CA ILE A 605 12.02 7.57 -19.75
C ILE A 605 11.32 6.23 -19.58
N ALA A 606 10.30 5.96 -20.38
CA ALA A 606 9.55 4.71 -20.31
C ALA A 606 9.43 4.03 -21.68
N ARG A 607 9.32 2.70 -21.66
CA ARG A 607 9.16 1.86 -22.86
C ARG A 607 7.93 0.97 -22.76
N TRP A 608 6.95 1.20 -23.61
CA TRP A 608 5.84 0.28 -23.81
C TRP A 608 6.21 -0.71 -24.91
N LYS A 609 6.92 -1.77 -24.50
CA LYS A 609 7.54 -2.75 -25.42
C LYS A 609 6.55 -3.41 -26.38
N SER A 610 5.36 -3.80 -25.90
CA SER A 610 4.37 -4.51 -26.72
C SER A 610 3.80 -3.66 -27.86
N HIS A 611 3.92 -2.32 -27.78
CA HIS A 611 3.46 -1.39 -28.82
C HIS A 611 4.60 -0.68 -29.54
N GLY A 612 5.86 -0.93 -29.15
CA GLY A 612 7.02 -0.26 -29.73
C GLY A 612 6.97 1.26 -29.53
N VAL A 613 6.60 1.69 -28.32
CA VAL A 613 6.54 3.11 -27.93
C VAL A 613 7.59 3.40 -26.87
N ALA A 614 8.35 4.48 -27.05
CA ALA A 614 9.15 5.11 -26.03
C ALA A 614 8.57 6.50 -25.74
N ILE A 615 8.37 6.81 -24.47
CA ILE A 615 7.84 8.09 -23.99
C ILE A 615 8.84 8.68 -23.00
N ARG A 616 9.10 9.98 -23.10
CA ARG A 616 9.95 10.71 -22.17
C ARG A 616 9.20 11.92 -21.62
N GLN A 617 9.20 12.06 -20.31
CA GLN A 617 8.77 13.26 -19.60
C GLN A 617 9.99 14.06 -19.15
N ASP A 618 10.08 15.32 -19.58
CA ASP A 618 11.11 16.27 -19.17
C ASP A 618 10.48 17.36 -18.29
N CYS A 619 10.73 17.26 -16.98
CA CYS A 619 10.21 18.19 -15.98
C CYS A 619 11.12 18.25 -14.74
N GLN A 620 10.91 19.30 -13.93
CA GLN A 620 11.37 19.27 -12.55
C GLN A 620 10.41 18.41 -11.71
N TRP A 621 10.91 17.88 -10.60
CA TRP A 621 10.07 17.24 -9.59
C TRP A 621 10.10 18.04 -8.29
N PRO A 622 8.94 18.34 -7.67
CA PRO A 622 7.57 18.15 -8.17
C PRO A 622 7.26 19.00 -9.43
N ALA A 623 6.34 18.53 -10.28
CA ALA A 623 6.10 19.13 -11.60
C ALA A 623 4.86 20.04 -11.65
N GLU A 624 5.04 21.32 -11.99
CA GLU A 624 3.99 22.23 -12.48
C GLU A 624 3.95 22.30 -14.02
N ARG A 625 5.01 21.81 -14.66
CA ARG A 625 5.18 21.79 -16.11
C ARG A 625 5.95 20.55 -16.53
N THR A 626 5.51 19.89 -17.60
CA THR A 626 6.26 18.79 -18.23
C THR A 626 6.22 18.90 -19.75
N VAL A 627 7.32 18.52 -20.40
CA VAL A 627 7.39 18.31 -21.85
C VAL A 627 7.48 16.82 -22.11
N ILE A 628 6.47 16.28 -22.79
CA ILE A 628 6.38 14.88 -23.17
C ILE A 628 6.78 14.73 -24.62
N THR A 629 7.69 13.79 -24.89
CA THR A 629 8.17 13.45 -26.24
C THR A 629 8.04 11.96 -26.51
N PHE A 630 8.04 11.60 -27.79
CA PHE A 630 7.86 10.22 -28.24
C PHE A 630 9.05 9.77 -29.11
N PRO A 631 10.22 9.47 -28.52
CA PRO A 631 11.41 9.07 -29.29
C PRO A 631 11.18 7.87 -30.21
N GLU A 632 10.25 6.99 -29.87
CA GLU A 632 9.83 5.85 -30.69
C GLU A 632 8.31 5.71 -30.58
N ALA A 633 7.62 5.57 -31.71
CA ALA A 633 6.19 5.25 -31.74
C ALA A 633 5.86 4.52 -33.04
N LYS A 634 5.86 3.18 -32.99
CA LYS A 634 5.66 2.33 -34.17
C LYS A 634 4.20 2.17 -34.58
N GLN A 635 3.27 2.44 -33.67
CA GLN A 635 1.84 2.21 -33.85
C GLN A 635 1.04 3.40 -33.31
N PRO A 636 -0.15 3.67 -33.86
CA PRO A 636 -1.02 4.70 -33.32
C PRO A 636 -1.54 4.29 -31.94
N PHE A 637 -1.70 5.26 -31.05
CA PHE A 637 -2.28 5.03 -29.73
C PHE A 637 -2.97 6.28 -29.19
N THR A 638 -3.95 6.08 -28.31
CA THR A 638 -4.64 7.11 -27.53
C THR A 638 -3.78 7.47 -26.32
N LEU A 639 -3.57 8.77 -26.08
CA LEU A 639 -2.87 9.26 -24.89
C LEU A 639 -3.86 9.91 -23.93
N LYS A 640 -3.84 9.50 -22.67
CA LYS A 640 -4.65 10.10 -21.60
C LYS A 640 -3.75 10.75 -20.57
N LEU A 641 -3.98 12.03 -20.31
CA LEU A 641 -3.23 12.82 -19.33
C LEU A 641 -4.10 13.05 -18.10
N ARG A 642 -3.65 12.66 -16.90
CA ARG A 642 -4.38 12.94 -15.67
C ARG A 642 -4.49 14.45 -15.46
N VAL A 643 -5.69 14.95 -15.21
CA VAL A 643 -5.93 16.30 -14.70
C VAL A 643 -6.07 16.18 -13.18
N PRO A 644 -5.07 16.58 -12.37
CA PRO A 644 -5.10 16.38 -10.93
C PRO A 644 -6.23 17.14 -10.24
N TYR A 645 -6.71 16.66 -9.09
CA TYR A 645 -7.76 17.35 -8.32
C TYR A 645 -7.40 18.80 -7.92
N TRP A 646 -6.10 19.08 -7.75
CA TRP A 646 -5.57 20.38 -7.34
C TRP A 646 -5.35 21.33 -8.53
N ALA A 647 -5.49 20.91 -9.78
CA ALA A 647 -5.28 21.77 -10.96
C ALA A 647 -6.51 22.65 -11.26
N THR A 648 -6.97 23.43 -10.27
CA THR A 648 -8.20 24.25 -10.35
C THR A 648 -8.01 25.59 -11.05
N GLU A 649 -6.77 26.09 -11.17
CA GLU A 649 -6.44 27.33 -11.89
C GLU A 649 -5.96 27.09 -13.33
N GLY A 650 -5.90 25.83 -13.77
CA GLY A 650 -5.65 25.51 -15.16
C GLY A 650 -4.91 24.18 -15.37
N PHE A 651 -5.19 23.58 -16.52
CA PHE A 651 -4.45 22.46 -17.07
C PHE A 651 -4.34 22.69 -18.58
N GLU A 652 -3.23 23.30 -18.99
CA GLU A 652 -2.99 23.65 -20.39
C GLU A 652 -2.12 22.59 -21.06
N VAL A 653 -2.53 22.14 -22.25
CA VAL A 653 -1.80 21.19 -23.08
C VAL A 653 -1.56 21.81 -24.45
N ARG A 654 -0.29 21.85 -24.86
CA ARG A 654 0.13 22.33 -26.19
C ARG A 654 0.79 21.19 -26.97
N MET A 655 0.29 20.96 -28.18
CA MET A 655 0.89 20.05 -29.14
C MET A 655 1.71 20.87 -30.14
N ASN A 656 3.01 20.64 -30.21
CA ASN A 656 3.91 21.34 -31.14
C ASN A 656 3.75 22.87 -31.07
N GLY A 657 3.64 23.40 -29.84
CA GLY A 657 3.43 24.82 -29.55
C GLY A 657 1.98 25.33 -29.68
N GLN A 658 1.08 24.57 -30.29
CA GLN A 658 -0.33 24.93 -30.42
C GLN A 658 -1.16 24.39 -29.25
N ARG A 659 -1.88 25.27 -28.55
CA ARG A 659 -2.82 24.86 -27.50
C ARG A 659 -3.92 23.95 -28.07
N ILE A 660 -4.09 22.78 -27.47
CA ILE A 660 -5.14 21.80 -27.81
C ILE A 660 -6.17 21.61 -26.69
N THR A 661 -5.87 22.03 -25.46
CA THR A 661 -6.84 22.10 -24.37
C THR A 661 -7.79 23.27 -24.55
N GLN A 662 -9.08 22.97 -24.68
CA GLN A 662 -10.12 23.99 -24.54
C GLN A 662 -10.57 24.09 -23.07
N HIS A 663 -10.92 22.95 -22.48
CA HIS A 663 -11.44 22.82 -21.12
C HIS A 663 -10.83 21.58 -20.45
N SER A 664 -10.65 21.63 -19.13
CA SER A 664 -10.17 20.53 -18.31
C SER A 664 -10.99 20.44 -17.03
N THR A 665 -11.32 19.23 -16.60
CA THR A 665 -12.03 19.00 -15.35
C THR A 665 -11.03 18.43 -14.33
N PRO A 666 -10.80 19.06 -13.17
CA PRO A 666 -9.98 18.48 -12.11
C PRO A 666 -10.48 17.08 -11.71
N CYS A 667 -9.56 16.22 -11.27
CA CYS A 667 -9.85 14.83 -10.96
C CYS A 667 -10.45 14.06 -12.17
N SER A 668 -9.84 14.22 -13.35
CA SER A 668 -10.25 13.50 -14.57
C SER A 668 -9.07 13.16 -15.48
N TYR A 669 -9.33 12.74 -16.72
CA TYR A 669 -8.32 12.56 -17.75
C TYR A 669 -8.66 13.33 -19.02
N LEU A 670 -7.70 14.13 -19.51
CA LEU A 670 -7.75 14.68 -20.85
C LEU A 670 -7.34 13.62 -21.87
N THR A 671 -8.19 13.38 -22.87
CA THR A 671 -7.94 12.35 -23.89
C THR A 671 -7.49 13.00 -25.20
N ILE A 672 -6.30 12.61 -25.66
CA ILE A 672 -5.83 12.85 -27.02
C ILE A 672 -6.11 11.56 -27.80
N GLN A 673 -7.05 11.65 -28.74
CA GLN A 673 -7.50 10.51 -29.53
C GLN A 673 -6.35 9.85 -30.30
N SER A 674 -6.55 8.57 -30.62
CA SER A 674 -5.56 7.76 -31.32
C SER A 674 -5.03 8.46 -32.57
N ARG A 675 -3.71 8.55 -32.66
CA ARG A 675 -2.99 9.13 -33.80
C ARG A 675 -1.62 8.49 -33.96
N ASN A 676 -1.02 8.69 -35.13
CA ASN A 676 0.40 8.40 -35.32
C ASN A 676 1.22 9.47 -34.60
N TRP A 677 2.02 9.02 -33.65
CA TRP A 677 3.00 9.85 -32.94
C TRP A 677 4.34 9.76 -33.65
N SER A 678 5.11 10.83 -33.61
CA SER A 678 6.43 10.94 -34.25
C SER A 678 7.46 11.49 -33.28
N ALA A 679 8.74 11.26 -33.57
CA ALA A 679 9.84 11.82 -32.77
C ALA A 679 9.88 13.36 -32.79
N SER A 680 9.22 14.00 -33.75
CA SER A 680 9.04 15.46 -33.80
C SER A 680 7.88 15.97 -32.96
N ASP A 681 6.97 15.09 -32.50
CA ASP A 681 5.85 15.53 -31.66
C ASP A 681 6.33 15.86 -30.25
N THR A 682 5.92 17.04 -29.79
CA THR A 682 6.15 17.54 -28.44
C THR A 682 4.81 17.91 -27.82
N LEU A 683 4.62 17.47 -26.58
CA LEU A 683 3.41 17.75 -25.81
C LEU A 683 3.80 18.44 -24.50
N GLU A 684 3.53 19.73 -24.42
CA GLU A 684 3.76 20.51 -23.21
C GLU A 684 2.49 20.50 -22.36
N VAL A 685 2.63 20.19 -21.07
CA VAL A 685 1.56 20.25 -20.07
C VAL A 685 1.95 21.28 -19.02
N VAL A 686 1.07 22.23 -18.73
CA VAL A 686 1.23 23.26 -17.69
C VAL A 686 0.05 23.16 -16.72
N MET A 687 0.36 23.01 -15.43
CA MET A 687 -0.57 22.75 -14.34
C MET A 687 -0.07 23.48 -13.08
N PRO A 688 -0.38 24.78 -12.95
CA PRO A 688 0.06 25.58 -11.81
C PRO A 688 -0.42 25.00 -10.48
N TYR A 689 0.43 25.05 -9.45
CA TYR A 689 0.04 24.61 -8.12
C TYR A 689 -0.93 25.60 -7.48
N THR A 690 -2.11 25.10 -7.11
CA THR A 690 -3.11 25.91 -6.43
C THR A 690 -3.01 25.72 -4.92
N PRO A 691 -3.01 26.82 -4.15
CA PRO A 691 -3.06 26.75 -2.69
C PRO A 691 -4.47 26.30 -2.25
N HIS A 692 -4.52 25.38 -1.30
CA HIS A 692 -5.79 24.96 -0.69
C HIS A 692 -5.57 24.37 0.71
N THR A 693 -6.65 24.17 1.46
CA THR A 693 -6.61 23.57 2.79
C THR A 693 -7.34 22.24 2.80
N ASP A 694 -6.68 21.17 3.26
CA ASP A 694 -7.33 19.89 3.58
C ASP A 694 -7.71 19.88 5.06
N PHE A 695 -8.98 20.14 5.35
CA PHE A 695 -9.50 20.18 6.72
C PHE A 695 -9.67 18.76 7.28
N GLY A 696 -9.32 18.57 8.55
CA GLY A 696 -9.64 17.35 9.27
C GLY A 696 -11.15 17.22 9.51
N PRO A 697 -11.69 15.99 9.61
CA PRO A 697 -13.13 15.74 9.62
C PRO A 697 -13.83 16.02 10.97
N ASP A 698 -13.06 16.38 11.98
CA ASP A 698 -13.51 16.72 13.32
C ASP A 698 -12.86 18.02 13.84
N LYS A 699 -13.51 18.61 14.84
CA LYS A 699 -13.08 19.85 15.50
C LYS A 699 -12.34 19.54 16.80
N VAL A 700 -11.38 20.40 17.13
CA VAL A 700 -10.71 20.42 18.44
C VAL A 700 -11.03 21.75 19.11
N ASN A 701 -11.52 21.72 20.35
CA ASN A 701 -11.97 22.90 21.10
C ASN A 701 -12.97 23.79 20.33
N GLY A 702 -13.83 23.17 19.51
CA GLY A 702 -14.84 23.88 18.71
C GLY A 702 -14.33 24.49 17.39
N GLU A 703 -13.05 24.29 17.06
CA GLU A 703 -12.43 24.86 15.87
C GLU A 703 -11.98 23.79 14.88
N TRP A 704 -12.03 24.14 13.59
CA TRP A 704 -11.49 23.31 12.51
C TRP A 704 -9.97 23.39 12.48
N LEU A 705 -9.32 22.23 12.35
CA LEU A 705 -7.91 22.14 12.00
C LEU A 705 -7.78 21.71 10.54
N GLY A 706 -6.83 22.28 9.82
CA GLY A 706 -6.54 21.88 8.44
C GLY A 706 -5.06 21.98 8.10
N ALA A 707 -4.65 21.19 7.11
CA ALA A 707 -3.31 21.22 6.57
C ALA A 707 -3.26 22.10 5.31
N ARG A 708 -2.28 23.00 5.23
CA ARG A 708 -2.05 23.84 4.04
C ARG A 708 -1.43 23.00 2.94
N MET A 709 -1.95 23.11 1.72
CA MET A 709 -1.50 22.40 0.54
C MET A 709 -1.05 23.39 -0.54
N SER A 710 -0.05 23.02 -1.34
CA SER A 710 0.29 23.66 -2.62
C SER A 710 0.37 22.59 -3.70
N GLY A 711 -0.58 22.59 -4.63
CA GLY A 711 -0.74 21.47 -5.57
C GLY A 711 -0.92 20.15 -4.79
N PRO A 712 -0.15 19.08 -5.06
CA PRO A 712 -0.27 17.83 -4.32
C PRO A 712 0.46 17.84 -2.95
N LEU A 713 1.16 18.93 -2.61
CA LEU A 713 2.12 18.94 -1.50
C LEU A 713 1.48 19.45 -0.21
N VAL A 714 1.59 18.65 0.84
CA VAL A 714 1.34 19.06 2.22
C VAL A 714 2.49 19.97 2.65
N LEU A 715 2.15 21.16 3.13
CA LEU A 715 3.11 22.11 3.66
C LEU A 715 3.20 21.97 5.18
N CYS A 716 4.38 22.26 5.71
CA CYS A 716 4.62 22.41 7.14
C CYS A 716 5.49 23.63 7.43
N THR A 717 5.41 24.14 8.65
CA THR A 717 6.39 25.09 9.18
C THR A 717 7.53 24.33 9.85
N ASP A 718 8.77 24.58 9.44
CA ASP A 718 9.96 23.99 10.05
C ASP A 718 10.40 24.72 11.34
N SER A 719 11.47 24.26 11.98
CA SER A 719 12.01 24.88 13.20
C SER A 719 12.48 26.33 13.04
N THR A 720 12.68 26.79 11.80
CA THR A 720 13.09 28.18 11.50
C THR A 720 11.89 29.10 11.27
N GLY A 721 10.68 28.55 11.24
CA GLY A 721 9.46 29.28 10.86
C GLY A 721 9.22 29.30 9.35
N THR A 722 10.02 28.59 8.54
CA THR A 722 9.88 28.58 7.08
C THR A 722 8.79 27.58 6.67
N VAL A 723 7.87 28.00 5.80
CA VAL A 723 6.88 27.12 5.19
C VAL A 723 7.52 26.36 4.03
N ILE A 724 7.57 25.03 4.14
CA ILE A 724 8.18 24.14 3.16
C ILE A 724 7.30 22.91 2.91
N PRO A 725 7.46 22.19 1.78
CA PRO A 725 6.86 20.87 1.63
C PRO A 725 7.34 19.91 2.73
N ASP A 726 6.44 19.14 3.30
CA ASP A 726 6.73 18.28 4.44
C ASP A 726 7.83 17.23 4.17
N TYR A 727 7.90 16.69 2.95
CA TYR A 727 8.96 15.75 2.58
C TYR A 727 10.36 16.36 2.65
N ALA A 728 10.48 17.70 2.62
CA ALA A 728 11.73 18.43 2.70
C ALA A 728 12.14 18.76 4.16
N ALA A 729 11.24 18.55 5.13
CA ALA A 729 11.54 18.80 6.53
C ALA A 729 12.24 17.60 7.18
N ASP A 730 13.38 17.85 7.81
CA ASP A 730 14.26 16.80 8.35
C ASP A 730 13.97 16.40 9.81
N ARG A 731 13.33 17.28 10.62
CA ARG A 731 13.05 17.00 12.04
C ARG A 731 11.73 17.56 12.53
N HIS A 732 11.69 18.85 12.87
CA HIS A 732 10.56 19.51 13.53
C HIS A 732 9.60 20.12 12.51
N ILE A 733 8.31 19.83 12.66
CA ILE A 733 7.27 20.19 11.71
C ILE A 733 5.96 20.57 12.41
N THR A 734 5.26 21.55 11.84
CA THR A 734 3.87 21.87 12.17
C THR A 734 3.01 21.83 10.91
N HIS A 735 2.07 20.88 10.81
CA HIS A 735 1.21 20.70 9.62
C HIS A 735 -0.15 21.35 9.72
N TYR A 736 -0.75 21.28 10.92
CA TYR A 736 -2.14 21.64 11.15
C TYR A 736 -2.26 22.94 11.93
N PHE A 737 -3.07 23.84 11.37
CA PHE A 737 -3.33 25.17 11.93
C PHE A 737 -4.81 25.28 12.28
N HIS A 738 -5.12 26.04 13.34
CA HIS A 738 -6.50 26.40 13.61
C HIS A 738 -6.99 27.35 12.52
N LYS A 739 -8.20 27.13 12.03
CA LYS A 739 -8.82 28.00 11.02
C LYS A 739 -8.80 29.49 11.42
N ASN A 740 -8.94 29.77 12.73
CA ASN A 740 -8.97 31.12 13.28
C ASN A 740 -7.59 31.72 13.61
N GLU A 741 -6.50 30.94 13.53
CA GLU A 741 -5.15 31.48 13.76
C GLU A 741 -4.74 32.49 12.68
N GLY A 742 -5.44 32.54 11.54
CA GLY A 742 -5.10 33.38 10.40
C GLY A 742 -3.68 33.09 9.89
N ASP A 743 -3.26 33.76 8.82
CA ASP A 743 -1.86 33.76 8.38
C ASP A 743 -0.98 34.61 9.31
N ALA A 744 -1.15 34.48 10.63
CA ALA A 744 -0.31 35.15 11.61
C ALA A 744 0.91 34.28 11.93
N LYS A 745 1.77 34.06 10.93
CA LYS A 745 3.24 33.98 11.01
C LYS A 745 3.85 33.64 9.66
#